data_AF-A0AAW5CPP7-F1
#
_entry.id   AF-A0AAW5CPP7-F1
#
_cell.length_a   1.000
_cell.length_b   1.000
_cell.length_c   1.000
_cell.angle_alpha   90.00
_cell.angle_beta   90.00
_cell.angle_gamma   90.00
#
_symmetry.space_group_name_H-M   'P 1'
#
loop_
_entity.id
_entity.type
_entity.pdbx_description
1 polymer ?
#
loop_
_entity_poly.entity_id
_entity_poly.type
_entity_poly.pdbx_seq_one_letter_code
_entity_poly.pdbx_strand_id
1 'polypeptide(L)'
;MKSLFSWLTAFLSLIVLGACGYLFWLTSEQEEIHSVEKIASSESNPILEFYPHISKVTRPVDTFVFPIAIGGIGPDTNLYSGPNQYPFYCMTLDSGLGQPEIDNHSGLGVPVMDEQSNQVLGFSKDCMAKTRLRYFEITSDNQIKPLDKGNKTIDTNLLLRVEQGTINRFIYTIVMPITVDEMGDRQAKSQWNNRLIYQFNGGSGIGFRQGRQKPERVIDRQLEQLKLGYAVISSSGNKTSYTYNMLLAEDTARRVKKQFTSLYGEPLYTVGIGGSGGGLAQYLIAQNSQGILDGLIPLYSYPDMITQTTYALDCDLLNNYFTFRANDRKAWRDWTRRRHIEGMNAINDFPQRAGFLQPLNQLMSGFVPSFPDGNSECINGYFGLSTFINNPRQGFLRAFFEDEVVERTNWSYWQDMANVFGTDQSGLGLSTWDNEGVQYGLEALKAQQITMAEFIDLNKKIGGWKPQNQMQQEEIVLPFGHKVPIWLTLWGNHNITTPDDNGIAPRHSGSLAAMEKAYRSGQVFIGKVDIPIIDARHYLENELDMHHMSASFYTRLRMSAADSNPENQVIWVAHQAFNPTQLAFEKMDEWLLNLKAQPNLSVADAKPKTLADTCFDEQGQVIDSGKAVFNGIWNNHQQGTCTARYPMFSTSRIQAGANWAGDIFKCHKISIEEALAKGVYGDVDISTQLTTLKQIYPQGVCDYSQSDMGRPQDLD
;
A
#
# COMPACT_ATOMS: atom_id res chain seq x y z
N MET A 1 11.56 57.85 -9.65
CA MET A 1 11.96 57.04 -10.83
C MET A 1 12.48 55.64 -10.49
N LYS A 2 13.33 55.43 -9.46
CA LYS A 2 13.81 54.08 -9.10
C LYS A 2 12.74 53.10 -8.59
N SER A 3 11.68 53.55 -7.90
CA SER A 3 10.60 52.65 -7.43
C SER A 3 9.66 52.20 -8.55
N LEU A 4 9.39 53.06 -9.54
CA LEU A 4 8.53 52.74 -10.69
C LEU A 4 9.20 51.69 -11.60
N PHE A 5 10.51 51.77 -11.76
CA PHE A 5 11.30 50.81 -12.55
C PHE A 5 11.39 49.45 -11.87
N SER A 6 11.49 49.40 -10.53
CA SER A 6 11.43 48.17 -9.73
C SER A 6 10.05 47.50 -9.82
N TRP A 7 8.98 48.28 -9.75
CA TRP A 7 7.62 47.76 -9.94
C TRP A 7 7.37 47.26 -11.35
N LEU A 8 7.84 47.98 -12.38
CA LEU A 8 7.72 47.53 -13.77
C LEU A 8 8.51 46.24 -14.02
N THR A 9 9.70 46.11 -13.45
CA THR A 9 10.52 44.90 -13.63
C THR A 9 9.96 43.70 -12.87
N ALA A 10 9.42 43.88 -11.66
CA ALA A 10 8.70 42.83 -10.95
C ALA A 10 7.41 42.40 -11.69
N PHE A 11 6.66 43.35 -12.22
CA PHE A 11 5.45 43.10 -13.00
C PHE A 11 5.77 42.39 -14.33
N LEU A 12 6.81 42.82 -15.06
CA LEU A 12 7.28 42.13 -16.26
C LEU A 12 7.74 40.70 -15.95
N SER A 13 8.43 40.50 -14.83
CA SER A 13 8.91 39.17 -14.41
C SER A 13 7.75 38.24 -14.08
N LEU A 14 6.70 38.74 -13.44
CA LEU A 14 5.45 38.01 -13.19
C LEU A 14 4.71 37.66 -14.49
N ILE A 15 4.65 38.59 -15.46
CA ILE A 15 4.06 38.31 -16.77
C ILE A 15 4.86 37.26 -17.54
N VAL A 16 6.20 37.35 -17.53
CA VAL A 16 7.08 36.39 -18.19
C VAL A 16 6.98 35.02 -17.53
N LEU A 17 6.96 34.94 -16.20
CA LEU A 17 6.74 33.69 -15.46
C LEU A 17 5.34 33.10 -15.73
N GLY A 18 4.31 33.94 -15.79
CA GLY A 18 2.95 33.53 -16.15
C GLY A 18 2.87 33.02 -17.60
N ALA A 19 3.55 33.69 -18.54
CA ALA A 19 3.62 33.27 -19.94
C ALA A 19 4.44 31.99 -20.13
N CYS A 20 5.56 31.83 -19.42
CA CYS A 20 6.35 30.60 -19.41
C CYS A 20 5.58 29.44 -18.77
N GLY A 21 4.83 29.69 -17.69
CA GLY A 21 3.93 28.70 -17.09
C GLY A 21 2.81 28.28 -18.03
N TYR A 22 2.21 29.24 -18.75
CA TYR A 22 1.19 28.99 -19.76
C TYR A 22 1.74 28.23 -20.98
N LEU A 23 2.93 28.57 -21.46
CA LEU A 23 3.61 27.85 -22.54
C LEU A 23 4.04 26.43 -22.12
N PHE A 24 4.48 26.24 -20.89
CA PHE A 24 4.76 24.93 -20.33
C PHE A 24 3.49 24.08 -20.16
N TRP A 25 2.38 24.71 -19.77
CA TRP A 25 1.06 24.08 -19.73
C TRP A 25 0.59 23.64 -21.13
N LEU A 26 0.73 24.51 -22.14
CA LEU A 26 0.40 24.21 -23.54
C LEU A 26 1.29 23.11 -24.17
N THR A 27 2.53 22.99 -23.72
CA THR A 27 3.50 22.00 -24.24
C THR A 27 3.60 20.73 -23.40
N SER A 28 2.90 20.67 -22.26
CA SER A 28 2.71 19.41 -21.56
C SER A 28 1.80 18.55 -22.42
N GLU A 29 2.34 17.46 -22.98
CA GLU A 29 1.59 16.46 -23.75
C GLU A 29 0.28 16.14 -23.01
N GLN A 30 -0.85 16.60 -23.53
CA GLN A 30 -2.12 16.00 -23.21
C GLN A 30 -2.08 14.62 -23.86
N GLU A 31 -1.62 13.60 -23.12
CA GLU A 31 -1.98 12.21 -23.43
C GLU A 31 -3.51 12.23 -23.63
N GLU A 32 -3.98 11.79 -24.80
CA GLU A 32 -5.42 11.71 -25.09
C GLU A 32 -6.00 10.62 -24.17
N ILE A 33 -6.53 11.04 -23.02
CA ILE A 33 -7.14 10.15 -22.04
C ILE A 33 -8.60 9.95 -22.45
N HIS A 34 -8.94 8.75 -22.88
CA HIS A 34 -10.33 8.34 -23.08
C HIS A 34 -10.97 8.07 -21.71
N SER A 35 -11.61 9.08 -21.14
CA SER A 35 -12.27 9.06 -19.83
C SER A 35 -13.43 8.06 -19.79
N VAL A 36 -13.80 7.61 -18.58
CA VAL A 36 -15.07 6.90 -18.36
C VAL A 36 -16.23 7.88 -18.51
N GLU A 37 -17.09 7.67 -19.49
CA GLU A 37 -18.21 8.57 -19.81
C GLU A 37 -19.39 8.40 -18.86
N LYS A 38 -19.78 7.14 -18.56
CA LYS A 38 -20.91 6.84 -17.66
C LYS A 38 -20.62 5.63 -16.76
N ILE A 39 -21.28 5.64 -15.61
CA ILE A 39 -21.19 4.60 -14.59
C ILE A 39 -22.11 3.42 -14.97
N ALA A 40 -21.53 2.22 -15.09
CA ALA A 40 -22.31 1.00 -15.23
C ALA A 40 -22.93 0.57 -13.89
N SER A 41 -24.05 -0.15 -13.96
CA SER A 41 -24.62 -0.80 -12.77
C SER A 41 -23.88 -2.10 -12.47
N SER A 42 -23.56 -2.33 -11.20
CA SER A 42 -22.96 -3.59 -10.75
C SER A 42 -24.01 -4.71 -10.77
N GLU A 43 -23.66 -5.83 -11.40
CA GLU A 43 -24.46 -7.05 -11.33
C GLU A 43 -24.16 -7.79 -10.03
N SER A 44 -25.17 -8.47 -9.49
CA SER A 44 -24.99 -9.31 -8.30
C SER A 44 -24.00 -10.42 -8.62
N ASN A 45 -22.99 -10.58 -7.76
CA ASN A 45 -21.98 -11.62 -7.87
C ASN A 45 -21.70 -12.17 -6.47
N PRO A 46 -21.44 -13.48 -6.31
CA PRO A 46 -21.24 -14.07 -4.99
C PRO A 46 -20.09 -13.42 -4.23
N ILE A 47 -20.29 -13.26 -2.92
CA ILE A 47 -19.24 -12.96 -1.96
C ILE A 47 -19.01 -14.20 -1.10
N LEU A 48 -17.75 -14.55 -0.87
CA LEU A 48 -17.40 -15.70 -0.04
C LEU A 48 -17.89 -15.50 1.39
N GLU A 49 -18.61 -16.47 1.94
CA GLU A 49 -18.95 -16.51 3.37
C GLU A 49 -17.71 -16.80 4.19
N PHE A 50 -17.08 -15.77 4.74
CA PHE A 50 -15.77 -15.83 5.39
C PHE A 50 -15.81 -16.23 6.87
N TYR A 51 -16.84 -16.94 7.33
CA TYR A 51 -16.99 -17.35 8.73
C TYR A 51 -16.36 -18.75 9.01
N PRO A 52 -15.69 -18.95 10.16
CA PRO A 52 -15.31 -17.94 11.16
C PRO A 52 -14.17 -17.03 10.68
N HIS A 53 -13.33 -17.53 9.78
CA HIS A 53 -12.28 -16.79 9.08
C HIS A 53 -12.09 -17.40 7.69
N ILE A 54 -11.75 -16.59 6.70
CA ILE A 54 -11.58 -17.01 5.30
C ILE A 54 -10.61 -18.19 5.11
N SER A 55 -9.60 -18.34 5.98
CA SER A 55 -8.66 -19.47 5.94
C SER A 55 -9.29 -20.83 6.22
N LYS A 56 -10.50 -20.87 6.81
CA LYS A 56 -11.26 -22.09 7.08
C LYS A 56 -12.32 -22.40 6.02
N VAL A 57 -12.45 -21.55 5.01
CA VAL A 57 -13.54 -21.62 4.03
C VAL A 57 -13.06 -22.26 2.73
N THR A 58 -13.76 -23.28 2.26
CA THR A 58 -13.48 -23.88 0.95
C THR A 58 -13.87 -22.93 -0.17
N ARG A 59 -13.00 -22.78 -1.17
CA ARG A 59 -13.28 -21.93 -2.32
C ARG A 59 -14.23 -22.64 -3.27
N PRO A 60 -15.16 -21.92 -3.91
CA PRO A 60 -16.01 -22.50 -4.95
C PRO A 60 -15.16 -23.05 -6.11
N VAL A 61 -15.69 -24.06 -6.79
CA VAL A 61 -15.08 -24.60 -8.00
C VAL A 61 -15.21 -23.55 -9.11
N ASP A 62 -14.11 -23.27 -9.78
CA ASP A 62 -14.12 -22.33 -10.90
C ASP A 62 -14.90 -22.93 -12.08
N THR A 63 -15.89 -22.18 -12.56
CA THR A 63 -16.74 -22.58 -13.69
C THR A 63 -16.12 -22.24 -15.04
N PHE A 64 -15.10 -21.37 -15.07
CA PHE A 64 -14.40 -21.03 -16.30
C PHE A 64 -13.45 -22.14 -16.73
N VAL A 65 -13.45 -22.47 -18.03
CA VAL A 65 -12.59 -23.53 -18.60
C VAL A 65 -11.22 -22.97 -18.98
N PHE A 66 -10.18 -23.36 -18.24
CA PHE A 66 -8.79 -23.05 -18.53
C PHE A 66 -8.12 -24.18 -19.36
N PRO A 67 -7.21 -23.87 -20.29
CA PRO A 67 -6.62 -22.56 -20.52
C PRO A 67 -7.44 -21.67 -21.47
N ILE A 68 -7.39 -20.35 -21.27
CA ILE A 68 -8.00 -19.37 -22.18
C ILE A 68 -7.37 -19.53 -23.58
N ALA A 69 -8.18 -19.65 -24.62
CA ALA A 69 -7.67 -19.80 -26.00
C ALA A 69 -6.96 -18.52 -26.48
N ILE A 70 -5.97 -18.65 -27.39
CA ILE A 70 -5.41 -17.47 -28.09
C ILE A 70 -6.53 -16.81 -28.91
N GLY A 71 -6.65 -15.49 -28.81
CA GLY A 71 -7.78 -14.73 -29.36
C GLY A 71 -9.05 -14.79 -28.51
N GLY A 72 -9.10 -15.63 -27.47
CA GLY A 72 -10.19 -15.71 -26.50
C GLY A 72 -10.04 -14.71 -25.36
N ILE A 73 -11.13 -14.48 -24.65
CA ILE A 73 -11.23 -13.58 -23.50
C ILE A 73 -11.37 -14.43 -22.23
N GLY A 74 -10.68 -14.06 -21.15
CA GLY A 74 -10.83 -14.73 -19.85
C GLY A 74 -12.12 -14.32 -19.13
N PRO A 75 -12.37 -14.81 -17.91
CA PRO A 75 -13.55 -14.40 -17.14
C PRO A 75 -13.51 -12.90 -16.84
N ASP A 76 -14.64 -12.21 -17.03
CA ASP A 76 -14.88 -10.79 -16.74
C ASP A 76 -15.42 -10.55 -15.32
N THR A 77 -15.92 -11.59 -14.67
CA THR A 77 -16.44 -11.58 -13.31
C THR A 77 -15.56 -12.43 -12.40
N ASN A 78 -15.32 -11.93 -11.19
CA ASN A 78 -14.64 -12.68 -10.14
C ASN A 78 -15.51 -13.82 -9.62
N LEU A 79 -14.91 -14.82 -8.98
CA LEU A 79 -15.67 -16.00 -8.54
C LEU A 79 -16.39 -15.81 -7.19
N TYR A 80 -15.84 -14.99 -6.28
CA TYR A 80 -16.32 -14.90 -4.89
C TYR A 80 -15.95 -13.61 -4.14
N SER A 81 -15.51 -12.55 -4.82
CA SER A 81 -15.16 -11.27 -4.19
C SER A 81 -16.27 -10.21 -4.27
N GLY A 82 -17.49 -10.62 -4.60
CA GLY A 82 -18.66 -9.74 -4.71
C GLY A 82 -18.79 -9.04 -6.06
N PRO A 83 -19.77 -8.12 -6.19
CA PRO A 83 -20.04 -7.39 -7.43
C PRO A 83 -18.83 -6.63 -7.98
N ASN A 84 -18.74 -6.55 -9.31
CA ASN A 84 -17.73 -5.73 -9.98
C ASN A 84 -17.92 -4.24 -9.62
N GLN A 85 -16.85 -3.58 -9.19
CA GLN A 85 -16.86 -2.14 -8.90
C GLN A 85 -16.96 -1.32 -10.19
N TYR A 86 -17.79 -0.27 -10.14
CA TYR A 86 -17.90 0.78 -11.15
C TYR A 86 -17.94 2.17 -10.47
N PRO A 87 -17.49 3.24 -11.14
CA PRO A 87 -16.88 3.27 -12.47
C PRO A 87 -15.55 2.52 -12.55
N PHE A 88 -15.10 2.14 -13.74
CA PHE A 88 -13.85 1.39 -13.91
C PHE A 88 -13.11 1.82 -15.17
N TYR A 89 -11.88 2.32 -15.00
CA TYR A 89 -11.04 2.83 -16.08
C TYR A 89 -10.15 1.74 -16.68
N CYS A 90 -10.16 1.63 -18.01
CA CYS A 90 -9.39 0.66 -18.76
C CYS A 90 -7.96 1.14 -19.03
N MET A 91 -6.98 0.27 -18.84
CA MET A 91 -5.55 0.57 -19.00
C MET A 91 -4.88 -0.39 -20.01
N THR A 92 -5.65 -0.91 -20.97
CA THR A 92 -5.16 -1.81 -22.03
C THR A 92 -4.22 -1.07 -22.98
N LEU A 93 -4.56 0.18 -23.35
CA LEU A 93 -3.71 1.06 -24.15
C LEU A 93 -2.40 1.38 -23.42
N ASP A 94 -2.47 1.78 -22.15
CA ASP A 94 -1.29 2.04 -21.31
C ASP A 94 -0.35 0.82 -21.18
N SER A 95 -0.90 -0.38 -21.38
CA SER A 95 -0.21 -1.67 -21.28
C SER A 95 0.27 -2.20 -22.63
N GLY A 96 0.05 -1.45 -23.72
CA GLY A 96 0.43 -1.83 -25.08
C GLY A 96 -0.35 -3.02 -25.62
N LEU A 97 -1.62 -3.19 -25.20
CA LEU A 97 -2.55 -4.20 -25.71
C LEU A 97 -3.55 -3.63 -26.73
N GLY A 98 -3.48 -2.33 -27.03
CA GLY A 98 -4.51 -1.67 -27.84
C GLY A 98 -5.77 -1.37 -27.02
N GLN A 99 -6.82 -0.95 -27.72
CA GLN A 99 -8.09 -0.60 -27.11
C GLN A 99 -8.78 -1.83 -26.49
N PRO A 100 -9.57 -1.66 -25.42
CA PRO A 100 -10.32 -2.76 -24.83
C PRO A 100 -11.43 -3.24 -25.80
N GLU A 101 -11.93 -4.45 -25.57
CA GLU A 101 -13.02 -5.02 -26.37
C GLU A 101 -14.33 -4.27 -26.08
N ILE A 102 -15.11 -4.00 -27.14
CA ILE A 102 -16.43 -3.37 -27.01
C ILE A 102 -17.39 -4.34 -26.34
N ASP A 103 -17.95 -3.95 -25.19
CA ASP A 103 -18.93 -4.74 -24.43
C ASP A 103 -20.31 -4.07 -24.35
N ASN A 104 -20.43 -2.80 -24.78
CA ASN A 104 -21.70 -2.09 -24.87
C ASN A 104 -21.68 -0.92 -25.87
N HIS A 105 -22.87 -0.44 -26.23
CA HIS A 105 -23.08 0.77 -27.05
C HIS A 105 -23.89 1.85 -26.31
N SER A 106 -23.98 1.75 -24.98
CA SER A 106 -24.82 2.62 -24.14
C SER A 106 -24.04 3.78 -23.50
N GLY A 107 -22.74 3.90 -23.77
CA GLY A 107 -21.87 4.90 -23.16
C GLY A 107 -21.28 4.49 -21.82
N LEU A 108 -21.36 3.21 -21.44
CA LEU A 108 -20.89 2.74 -20.14
C LEU A 108 -19.38 2.42 -20.19
N GLY A 109 -18.59 3.04 -19.33
CA GLY A 109 -17.13 2.83 -19.30
C GLY A 109 -16.36 3.73 -20.27
N VAL A 110 -15.22 3.23 -20.75
CA VAL A 110 -14.28 3.97 -21.62
C VAL A 110 -14.71 3.82 -23.09
N PRO A 111 -14.68 4.89 -23.92
CA PRO A 111 -14.98 4.79 -25.34
C PRO A 111 -13.89 4.03 -26.09
N VAL A 112 -14.32 3.26 -27.09
CA VAL A 112 -13.47 2.55 -28.04
C VAL A 112 -13.63 3.25 -29.39
N MET A 113 -12.52 3.77 -29.90
CA MET A 113 -12.43 4.64 -31.07
C MET A 113 -12.02 3.86 -32.32
N ASP A 114 -12.47 4.32 -33.47
CA ASP A 114 -11.88 3.96 -34.75
C ASP A 114 -10.56 4.72 -34.94
N GLU A 115 -9.46 4.00 -35.13
CA GLU A 115 -8.10 4.59 -35.18
C GLU A 115 -7.90 5.56 -36.37
N GLN A 116 -8.72 5.49 -37.41
CA GLN A 116 -8.58 6.31 -38.61
C GLN A 116 -9.48 7.54 -38.60
N SER A 117 -10.73 7.38 -38.18
CA SER A 117 -11.75 8.44 -38.21
C SER A 117 -11.94 9.16 -36.88
N ASN A 118 -11.34 8.64 -35.80
CA ASN A 118 -11.54 9.10 -34.42
C ASN A 118 -13.03 9.13 -34.00
N GLN A 119 -13.84 8.23 -34.57
CA GLN A 119 -15.25 8.05 -34.20
C GLN A 119 -15.39 6.98 -33.12
N VAL A 120 -16.32 7.17 -32.19
CA VAL A 120 -16.64 6.15 -31.18
C VAL A 120 -17.35 4.98 -31.85
N LEU A 121 -16.74 3.79 -31.76
CA LEU A 121 -17.31 2.51 -32.24
C LEU A 121 -18.20 1.85 -31.17
N GLY A 122 -17.89 2.05 -29.90
CA GLY A 122 -18.60 1.48 -28.76
C GLY A 122 -17.89 1.80 -27.46
N PHE A 123 -18.22 1.08 -26.40
CA PHE A 123 -17.68 1.32 -25.06
C PHE A 123 -17.28 0.01 -24.38
N SER A 124 -16.40 0.15 -23.38
CA SER A 124 -15.92 -0.95 -22.56
C SER A 124 -16.06 -0.58 -21.08
N LYS A 125 -16.98 -1.25 -20.38
CA LYS A 125 -17.10 -1.16 -18.92
C LYS A 125 -16.23 -2.18 -18.19
N ASP A 126 -15.92 -3.32 -18.81
CA ASP A 126 -15.19 -4.43 -18.18
C ASP A 126 -13.73 -4.57 -18.63
N CYS A 127 -13.29 -3.73 -19.56
CA CYS A 127 -11.89 -3.59 -19.95
C CYS A 127 -11.24 -4.87 -20.46
N MET A 128 -12.04 -5.74 -21.10
CA MET A 128 -11.56 -7.04 -21.54
C MET A 128 -10.56 -6.93 -22.68
N ALA A 129 -9.57 -7.83 -22.71
CA ALA A 129 -8.62 -7.92 -23.80
C ALA A 129 -8.36 -9.38 -24.18
N LYS A 130 -8.36 -9.66 -25.49
CA LYS A 130 -8.06 -10.99 -26.03
C LYS A 130 -6.65 -11.45 -25.67
N THR A 131 -6.55 -12.73 -25.34
CA THR A 131 -5.30 -13.42 -25.06
C THR A 131 -4.42 -13.47 -26.31
N ARG A 132 -3.16 -13.04 -26.20
CA ARG A 132 -2.21 -13.01 -27.33
C ARG A 132 -0.80 -13.35 -26.88
N LEU A 133 0.02 -13.74 -27.85
CA LEU A 133 1.44 -14.00 -27.65
C LEU A 133 2.29 -12.87 -28.22
N ARG A 134 3.33 -12.50 -27.48
CA ARG A 134 4.42 -11.61 -27.89
C ARG A 134 5.75 -12.31 -27.62
N TYR A 135 6.81 -11.88 -28.31
CA TYR A 135 8.14 -12.43 -28.16
C TYR A 135 9.13 -11.31 -27.85
N PHE A 136 10.10 -11.60 -26.99
CA PHE A 136 11.12 -10.64 -26.60
C PHE A 136 12.49 -11.32 -26.61
N GLU A 137 13.48 -10.64 -27.17
CA GLU A 137 14.89 -11.00 -26.99
C GLU A 137 15.51 -10.19 -25.85
N ILE A 138 16.41 -10.85 -25.13
CA ILE A 138 17.37 -10.19 -24.23
C ILE A 138 18.73 -10.21 -24.92
N THR A 139 19.23 -9.01 -25.20
CA THR A 139 20.55 -8.82 -25.78
C THR A 139 21.66 -9.07 -24.76
N SER A 140 22.91 -9.13 -25.24
CA SER A 140 24.08 -9.34 -24.38
C SER A 140 24.30 -8.23 -23.34
N ASP A 141 23.82 -7.02 -23.60
CA ASP A 141 23.79 -5.87 -22.69
C ASP A 141 22.49 -5.77 -21.87
N ASN A 142 21.73 -6.86 -21.75
CA ASN A 142 20.48 -6.97 -21.00
C ASN A 142 19.35 -6.03 -21.45
N GLN A 143 19.36 -5.56 -22.71
CA GLN A 143 18.23 -4.79 -23.26
C GLN A 143 17.08 -5.71 -23.63
N ILE A 144 15.86 -5.29 -23.30
CA ILE A 144 14.63 -6.00 -23.62
C ILE A 144 14.07 -5.46 -24.93
N LYS A 145 14.07 -6.28 -25.99
CA LYS A 145 13.56 -5.87 -27.31
C LYS A 145 12.40 -6.73 -27.76
N PRO A 146 11.25 -6.15 -28.16
CA PRO A 146 10.16 -6.91 -28.75
C PRO A 146 10.57 -7.47 -30.12
N LEU A 147 10.06 -8.66 -30.44
CA LEU A 147 10.32 -9.35 -31.70
C LEU A 147 9.04 -9.64 -32.47
N ASP A 148 9.12 -9.45 -33.79
CA ASP A 148 8.09 -9.88 -34.73
C ASP A 148 8.15 -11.39 -34.97
N LYS A 149 6.96 -11.96 -35.17
CA LYS A 149 6.76 -13.40 -35.42
C LYS A 149 7.31 -13.76 -36.82
N GLY A 150 8.60 -14.01 -36.93
CA GLY A 150 9.26 -14.38 -38.19
C GLY A 150 10.74 -14.02 -38.31
N ASN A 151 11.29 -13.24 -37.38
CA ASN A 151 12.71 -12.89 -37.40
C ASN A 151 13.56 -14.08 -36.96
N LYS A 152 14.37 -14.65 -37.86
CA LYS A 152 15.24 -15.82 -37.58
C LYS A 152 16.68 -15.48 -37.23
N THR A 153 17.08 -14.23 -37.43
CA THR A 153 18.42 -13.74 -37.08
C THR A 153 18.39 -13.28 -35.63
N ILE A 154 18.47 -14.25 -34.72
CA ILE A 154 18.36 -14.07 -33.28
C ILE A 154 19.75 -14.35 -32.70
N ASP A 155 20.53 -13.28 -32.45
CA ASP A 155 21.80 -13.34 -31.72
C ASP A 155 21.50 -13.04 -30.25
N THR A 156 21.03 -14.04 -29.49
CA THR A 156 20.46 -13.80 -28.16
C THR A 156 21.02 -14.70 -27.07
N ASN A 157 21.14 -14.11 -25.88
CA ASN A 157 21.44 -14.82 -24.64
C ASN A 157 20.18 -15.45 -24.02
N LEU A 158 19.00 -14.90 -24.31
CA LEU A 158 17.71 -15.39 -23.80
C LEU A 158 16.56 -14.94 -24.71
N LEU A 159 15.67 -15.87 -25.05
CA LEU A 159 14.44 -15.59 -25.79
C LEU A 159 13.22 -15.91 -24.91
N LEU A 160 12.24 -15.00 -24.90
CA LEU A 160 11.09 -15.07 -24.02
C LEU A 160 9.78 -15.05 -24.83
N ARG A 161 8.88 -15.99 -24.52
CA ARG A 161 7.47 -15.94 -24.93
C ARG A 161 6.66 -15.27 -23.83
N VAL A 162 5.87 -14.28 -24.20
CA VAL A 162 4.98 -13.56 -23.30
C VAL A 162 3.53 -13.76 -23.73
N GLU A 163 2.71 -14.30 -22.84
CA GLU A 163 1.25 -14.36 -22.99
C GLU A 163 0.58 -13.28 -22.15
N GLN A 164 -0.32 -12.50 -22.75
CA GLN A 164 -1.13 -11.51 -22.04
C GLN A 164 -2.57 -11.50 -22.52
N GLY A 165 -3.50 -11.25 -21.60
CA GLY A 165 -4.94 -11.11 -21.80
C GLY A 165 -5.57 -10.61 -20.50
N THR A 166 -6.89 -10.73 -20.34
CA THR A 166 -7.57 -10.36 -19.09
C THR A 166 -8.17 -11.55 -18.34
N ILE A 167 -8.10 -11.48 -17.01
CA ILE A 167 -8.77 -12.35 -16.02
C ILE A 167 -9.32 -11.43 -14.93
N ASN A 168 -10.60 -11.55 -14.57
CA ASN A 168 -11.29 -10.68 -13.61
C ASN A 168 -11.19 -9.19 -13.98
N ARG A 169 -11.25 -8.86 -15.28
CA ARG A 169 -10.99 -7.51 -15.84
C ARG A 169 -9.55 -7.03 -15.72
N PHE A 170 -8.65 -7.74 -15.05
CA PHE A 170 -7.24 -7.37 -14.87
C PHE A 170 -6.34 -8.03 -15.90
N ILE A 171 -5.28 -7.33 -16.30
CA ILE A 171 -4.34 -7.82 -17.29
C ILE A 171 -3.39 -8.81 -16.62
N TYR A 172 -3.36 -10.05 -17.10
CA TYR A 172 -2.37 -11.04 -16.68
C TYR A 172 -1.20 -11.10 -17.65
N THR A 173 -0.05 -11.54 -17.15
CA THR A 173 1.18 -11.78 -17.90
C THR A 173 1.77 -13.13 -17.51
N ILE A 174 2.14 -13.94 -18.50
CA ILE A 174 2.97 -15.14 -18.34
C ILE A 174 4.22 -14.95 -19.19
N VAL A 175 5.39 -15.09 -18.58
CA VAL A 175 6.70 -15.04 -19.24
C VAL A 175 7.34 -16.42 -19.14
N MET A 176 7.70 -16.99 -20.30
CA MET A 176 8.31 -18.32 -20.42
C MET A 176 9.60 -18.21 -21.24
N PRO A 177 10.76 -18.65 -20.72
CA PRO A 177 11.95 -18.82 -21.53
C PRO A 177 11.76 -19.94 -22.57
N ILE A 178 12.22 -19.70 -23.80
CA ILE A 178 12.06 -20.60 -24.95
C ILE A 178 13.31 -20.57 -25.84
N THR A 179 13.39 -21.51 -26.78
CA THR A 179 14.33 -21.52 -27.90
C THR A 179 13.71 -20.92 -29.16
N VAL A 180 14.54 -20.61 -30.16
CA VAL A 180 14.08 -20.07 -31.45
C VAL A 180 13.12 -21.03 -32.16
N ASP A 181 13.40 -22.33 -32.12
CA ASP A 181 12.57 -23.36 -32.78
C ASP A 181 11.20 -23.52 -32.12
N GLU A 182 11.04 -23.06 -30.88
CA GLU A 182 9.80 -23.05 -30.12
C GLU A 182 8.94 -21.81 -30.38
N MET A 183 9.41 -20.83 -31.17
CA MET A 183 8.61 -19.66 -31.52
C MET A 183 7.34 -20.06 -32.27
N GLY A 184 6.20 -19.57 -31.78
CA GLY A 184 4.88 -19.91 -32.32
C GLY A 184 4.22 -21.11 -31.64
N ASP A 185 4.99 -21.96 -30.96
CA ASP A 185 4.44 -22.98 -30.08
C ASP A 185 4.10 -22.33 -28.72
N ARG A 186 2.82 -22.38 -28.35
CA ARG A 186 2.32 -21.86 -27.08
C ARG A 186 2.70 -22.77 -25.90
N GLN A 187 2.82 -24.08 -26.11
CA GLN A 187 3.00 -25.06 -25.05
C GLN A 187 4.47 -25.41 -24.80
N ALA A 188 5.36 -25.02 -25.72
CA ALA A 188 6.80 -25.17 -25.56
C ALA A 188 7.31 -24.62 -24.23
N LYS A 189 8.16 -25.42 -23.57
CA LYS A 189 8.68 -25.17 -22.21
C LYS A 189 10.04 -25.82 -21.98
N SER A 190 10.82 -26.11 -23.03
CA SER A 190 12.08 -26.87 -22.90
C SER A 190 13.12 -26.17 -22.01
N GLN A 191 13.09 -24.84 -21.94
CA GLN A 191 13.99 -24.03 -21.11
C GLN A 191 13.48 -23.82 -19.68
N TRP A 192 12.29 -24.33 -19.34
CA TRP A 192 11.71 -24.15 -18.02
C TRP A 192 12.32 -25.13 -17.01
N ASN A 193 12.87 -24.60 -15.92
CA ASN A 193 13.45 -25.39 -14.83
C ASN A 193 12.39 -25.91 -13.82
N ASN A 194 11.11 -25.90 -14.21
CA ASN A 194 9.93 -26.24 -13.42
C ASN A 194 9.66 -25.33 -12.20
N ARG A 195 10.31 -24.17 -12.05
CA ARG A 195 10.05 -23.23 -10.95
C ARG A 195 9.22 -22.06 -11.42
N LEU A 196 8.28 -21.61 -10.59
CA LEU A 196 7.36 -20.53 -10.91
C LEU A 196 7.53 -19.36 -9.93
N ILE A 197 7.58 -18.15 -10.47
CA ILE A 197 7.53 -16.91 -9.69
C ILE A 197 6.18 -16.25 -9.91
N TYR A 198 5.51 -15.88 -8.82
CA TYR A 198 4.39 -14.94 -8.86
C TYR A 198 4.89 -13.54 -8.49
N GLN A 199 4.99 -12.65 -9.47
CA GLN A 199 5.38 -11.25 -9.26
C GLN A 199 4.17 -10.40 -8.85
N PHE A 200 4.17 -9.98 -7.59
CA PHE A 200 3.27 -8.99 -7.01
C PHE A 200 3.84 -7.57 -7.15
N ASN A 201 2.99 -6.55 -7.12
CA ASN A 201 3.43 -5.17 -7.28
C ASN A 201 2.86 -4.26 -6.18
N GLY A 202 3.67 -3.34 -5.69
CA GLY A 202 3.29 -2.39 -4.64
C GLY A 202 2.62 -1.10 -5.12
N GLY A 203 2.54 -0.15 -4.18
CA GLY A 203 1.88 1.15 -4.30
C GLY A 203 0.54 1.18 -3.58
N SER A 204 -0.08 2.35 -3.46
CA SER A 204 -1.35 2.51 -2.76
C SER A 204 -2.47 2.99 -3.67
N GLY A 205 -3.60 2.28 -3.66
CA GLY A 205 -4.75 2.50 -4.54
C GLY A 205 -6.09 2.28 -3.83
N ILE A 206 -7.16 2.80 -4.42
CA ILE A 206 -8.53 2.78 -3.87
C ILE A 206 -9.55 2.10 -4.79
N GLY A 207 -9.09 1.32 -5.77
CA GLY A 207 -9.96 0.72 -6.79
C GLY A 207 -10.04 1.52 -8.09
N PHE A 208 -11.14 1.27 -8.81
CA PHE A 208 -11.67 2.00 -9.98
C PHE A 208 -10.82 1.94 -11.26
N ARG A 209 -9.70 1.22 -11.27
CA ARG A 209 -8.80 1.15 -12.44
C ARG A 209 -8.28 -0.26 -12.69
N GLN A 210 -8.24 -0.66 -13.95
CA GLN A 210 -7.69 -1.94 -14.41
C GLN A 210 -6.21 -2.12 -14.09
N GLY A 211 -5.45 -1.03 -14.11
CA GLY A 211 -4.04 -1.05 -13.83
C GLY A 211 -3.13 -1.39 -15.01
N ARG A 212 -1.96 -0.75 -15.02
CA ARG A 212 -0.96 -0.90 -16.10
C ARG A 212 -0.11 -2.15 -15.90
N GLN A 213 -0.01 -2.97 -16.94
CA GLN A 213 0.76 -4.23 -16.95
C GLN A 213 1.61 -4.35 -18.24
N LYS A 214 2.80 -3.75 -18.20
CA LYS A 214 3.77 -3.83 -19.31
C LYS A 214 4.65 -5.07 -19.19
N PRO A 215 4.81 -5.89 -20.24
CA PRO A 215 5.61 -7.10 -20.17
C PRO A 215 7.09 -6.83 -19.88
N GLU A 216 7.65 -5.75 -20.41
CA GLU A 216 9.04 -5.36 -20.21
C GLU A 216 9.36 -5.15 -18.72
N ARG A 217 8.40 -4.60 -17.95
CA ARG A 217 8.59 -4.43 -16.50
C ARG A 217 8.57 -5.74 -15.73
N VAL A 218 7.80 -6.73 -16.18
CA VAL A 218 7.77 -8.06 -15.55
C VAL A 218 9.07 -8.79 -15.84
N ILE A 219 9.56 -8.68 -17.08
CA ILE A 219 10.84 -9.25 -17.52
C ILE A 219 12.00 -8.61 -16.75
N ASP A 220 12.10 -7.28 -16.74
CA ASP A 220 13.17 -6.52 -16.10
C ASP A 220 13.34 -6.90 -14.61
N ARG A 221 12.24 -6.96 -13.87
CA ARG A 221 12.26 -7.29 -12.44
C ARG A 221 12.76 -8.69 -12.11
N GLN A 222 12.58 -9.64 -13.02
CA GLN A 222 12.87 -11.06 -12.80
C GLN A 222 13.89 -11.58 -13.83
N LEU A 223 14.70 -10.67 -14.43
CA LEU A 223 15.57 -11.02 -15.54
C LEU A 223 16.58 -12.10 -15.14
N GLU A 224 17.18 -11.98 -13.95
CA GLU A 224 18.13 -12.96 -13.45
C GLU A 224 17.49 -14.33 -13.22
N GLN A 225 16.26 -14.37 -12.71
CA GLN A 225 15.53 -15.64 -12.53
C GLN A 225 15.10 -16.24 -13.88
N LEU A 226 14.71 -15.42 -14.85
CA LEU A 226 14.39 -15.86 -16.21
C LEU A 226 15.63 -16.47 -16.90
N LYS A 227 16.83 -15.91 -16.71
CA LYS A 227 18.09 -16.50 -17.20
C LYS A 227 18.39 -17.87 -16.57
N LEU A 228 17.95 -18.11 -15.35
CA LEU A 228 18.07 -19.40 -14.66
C LEU A 228 16.98 -20.41 -15.07
N GLY A 229 16.08 -20.04 -15.99
CA GLY A 229 15.02 -20.90 -16.51
C GLY A 229 13.73 -20.88 -15.70
N TYR A 230 13.53 -19.91 -14.79
CA TYR A 230 12.23 -19.76 -14.11
C TYR A 230 11.17 -19.28 -15.11
N ALA A 231 9.91 -19.65 -14.86
CA ALA A 231 8.76 -18.98 -15.46
C ALA A 231 8.22 -17.91 -14.50
N VAL A 232 7.64 -16.84 -15.04
CA VAL A 232 7.12 -15.72 -14.23
C VAL A 232 5.69 -15.42 -14.62
N ILE A 233 4.81 -15.31 -13.63
CA ILE A 233 3.42 -14.86 -13.79
C ILE A 233 3.16 -13.60 -12.98
N SER A 234 2.26 -12.74 -13.46
CA SER A 234 1.88 -11.50 -12.78
C SER A 234 0.51 -11.01 -13.27
N SER A 235 -0.15 -10.17 -12.50
CA SER A 235 -1.40 -9.52 -12.90
C SER A 235 -1.50 -8.09 -12.36
N SER A 236 -2.15 -7.20 -13.12
CA SER A 236 -2.49 -5.85 -12.63
C SER A 236 -3.46 -5.87 -11.46
N GLY A 237 -4.25 -6.94 -11.30
CA GLY A 237 -5.14 -7.15 -10.15
C GLY A 237 -4.40 -7.56 -8.88
N ASN A 238 -3.11 -7.90 -9.00
CA ASN A 238 -2.20 -8.15 -7.88
C ASN A 238 -1.18 -7.01 -7.72
N LYS A 239 -1.59 -5.80 -8.14
CA LYS A 239 -0.84 -4.56 -7.96
C LYS A 239 -1.62 -3.61 -7.08
N THR A 240 -1.13 -3.40 -5.86
CA THR A 240 -1.86 -2.67 -4.82
C THR A 240 -2.00 -1.17 -5.08
N SER A 241 -1.27 -0.61 -6.05
CA SER A 241 -1.52 0.76 -6.54
C SER A 241 -2.90 0.96 -7.18
N TYR A 242 -3.65 -0.13 -7.39
CA TYR A 242 -4.97 -0.10 -8.01
C TYR A 242 -6.08 -0.56 -7.09
N THR A 243 -5.88 -1.55 -6.22
CA THR A 243 -6.86 -1.95 -5.19
C THR A 243 -6.17 -2.73 -4.09
N TYR A 244 -6.74 -2.68 -2.88
CA TYR A 244 -6.34 -3.52 -1.75
C TYR A 244 -7.42 -4.55 -1.37
N ASN A 245 -8.38 -4.83 -2.25
CA ASN A 245 -9.36 -5.89 -2.02
C ASN A 245 -8.68 -7.27 -2.12
N MET A 246 -8.31 -7.85 -0.97
CA MET A 246 -7.56 -9.12 -0.96
C MET A 246 -8.38 -10.34 -1.38
N LEU A 247 -9.72 -10.27 -1.37
CA LEU A 247 -10.55 -11.34 -1.94
C LEU A 247 -10.39 -11.39 -3.45
N LEU A 248 -10.48 -10.23 -4.09
CA LEU A 248 -10.30 -10.06 -5.53
C LEU A 248 -8.86 -10.38 -5.95
N ALA A 249 -7.87 -9.96 -5.14
CA ALA A 249 -6.47 -10.27 -5.38
C ALA A 249 -6.20 -11.79 -5.28
N GLU A 250 -6.74 -12.48 -4.28
CA GLU A 250 -6.62 -13.94 -4.14
C GLU A 250 -7.25 -14.67 -5.34
N ASP A 251 -8.49 -14.34 -5.70
CA ASP A 251 -9.19 -14.97 -6.83
C ASP A 251 -8.44 -14.76 -8.14
N THR A 252 -7.97 -13.53 -8.38
CA THR A 252 -7.16 -13.20 -9.56
C THR A 252 -5.86 -14.01 -9.56
N ALA A 253 -5.15 -14.11 -8.44
CA ALA A 253 -3.91 -14.86 -8.37
C ALA A 253 -4.12 -16.36 -8.59
N ARG A 254 -5.19 -16.92 -8.02
CA ARG A 254 -5.59 -18.32 -8.21
C ARG A 254 -5.86 -18.61 -9.69
N ARG A 255 -6.63 -17.75 -10.35
CA ARG A 255 -7.00 -17.90 -11.77
C ARG A 255 -5.82 -17.72 -12.72
N VAL A 256 -4.90 -16.80 -12.43
CA VAL A 256 -3.66 -16.62 -13.20
C VAL A 256 -2.75 -17.84 -13.06
N LYS A 257 -2.58 -18.38 -11.84
CA LYS A 257 -1.86 -19.65 -11.64
C LYS A 257 -2.58 -20.81 -12.32
N LYS A 258 -3.91 -20.82 -12.35
CA LYS A 258 -4.70 -21.84 -13.06
C LYS A 258 -4.47 -21.77 -14.57
N GLN A 259 -4.44 -20.58 -15.16
CA GLN A 259 -4.08 -20.39 -16.56
C GLN A 259 -2.70 -20.97 -16.88
N PHE A 260 -1.70 -20.72 -16.02
CA PHE A 260 -0.37 -21.28 -16.17
C PHE A 260 -0.34 -22.81 -16.08
N THR A 261 -0.90 -23.38 -15.00
CA THR A 261 -0.87 -24.82 -14.73
C THR A 261 -1.67 -25.63 -15.75
N SER A 262 -2.77 -25.08 -16.29
CA SER A 262 -3.52 -25.69 -17.39
C SER A 262 -2.74 -25.75 -18.70
N LEU A 263 -1.73 -24.90 -18.90
CA LEU A 263 -0.86 -24.92 -20.09
C LEU A 263 0.36 -25.83 -19.90
N TYR A 264 1.00 -25.75 -18.73
CA TYR A 264 2.36 -26.30 -18.54
C TYR A 264 2.45 -27.39 -17.47
N GLY A 265 1.38 -27.65 -16.71
CA GLY A 265 1.38 -28.55 -15.56
C GLY A 265 1.83 -27.86 -14.26
N GLU A 266 1.82 -28.62 -13.17
CA GLU A 266 2.21 -28.12 -11.84
C GLU A 266 3.72 -27.82 -11.76
N PRO A 267 4.12 -26.65 -11.21
CA PRO A 267 5.52 -26.36 -10.96
C PRO A 267 6.07 -27.19 -9.79
N LEU A 268 7.39 -27.17 -9.61
CA LEU A 268 8.02 -27.72 -8.42
C LEU A 268 7.55 -26.99 -7.16
N TYR A 269 7.45 -25.66 -7.26
CA TYR A 269 6.90 -24.72 -6.29
C TYR A 269 6.57 -23.38 -6.99
N THR A 270 5.78 -22.55 -6.33
CA THR A 270 5.50 -21.16 -6.69
C THR A 270 5.97 -20.23 -5.58
N VAL A 271 6.96 -19.40 -5.86
CA VAL A 271 7.43 -18.37 -4.91
C VAL A 271 6.81 -17.02 -5.23
N GLY A 272 6.27 -16.35 -4.22
CA GLY A 272 5.81 -14.97 -4.33
C GLY A 272 6.98 -14.00 -4.18
N ILE A 273 6.96 -12.90 -4.93
CA ILE A 273 7.88 -11.77 -4.71
C ILE A 273 7.20 -10.45 -5.02
N GLY A 274 7.49 -9.42 -4.23
CA GLY A 274 6.93 -8.08 -4.42
C GLY A 274 7.29 -7.15 -3.28
N GLY A 275 7.46 -5.87 -3.61
CA GLY A 275 7.76 -4.81 -2.66
C GLY A 275 6.54 -4.06 -2.14
N SER A 276 6.62 -3.49 -0.94
CA SER A 276 5.59 -2.61 -0.36
C SER A 276 4.24 -3.34 -0.26
N GLY A 277 3.18 -2.82 -0.88
CA GLY A 277 1.89 -3.50 -0.99
C GLY A 277 1.94 -4.87 -1.70
N GLY A 278 2.93 -5.11 -2.57
CA GLY A 278 3.17 -6.44 -3.14
C GLY A 278 3.79 -7.42 -2.14
N GLY A 279 4.44 -6.91 -1.08
CA GLY A 279 4.94 -7.71 0.04
C GLY A 279 3.80 -8.15 0.95
N LEU A 280 2.95 -7.21 1.39
CA LEU A 280 1.81 -7.55 2.26
C LEU A 280 0.78 -8.47 1.58
N ALA A 281 0.56 -8.32 0.26
CA ALA A 281 -0.34 -9.19 -0.48
C ALA A 281 0.06 -10.67 -0.39
N GLN A 282 1.37 -10.97 -0.30
CA GLN A 282 1.86 -12.33 -0.14
C GLN A 282 1.48 -12.92 1.21
N TYR A 283 1.66 -12.15 2.30
CA TYR A 283 1.26 -12.58 3.65
C TYR A 283 -0.24 -12.86 3.71
N LEU A 284 -1.06 -11.95 3.20
CA LEU A 284 -2.51 -12.09 3.22
C LEU A 284 -2.99 -13.25 2.35
N ILE A 285 -2.46 -13.42 1.13
CA ILE A 285 -2.84 -14.54 0.26
C ILE A 285 -2.44 -15.89 0.87
N ALA A 286 -1.24 -15.99 1.45
CA ALA A 286 -0.76 -17.22 2.09
C ALA A 286 -1.52 -17.55 3.38
N GLN A 287 -1.95 -16.53 4.12
CA GLN A 287 -2.82 -16.70 5.28
C GLN A 287 -4.21 -17.17 4.86
N ASN A 288 -4.76 -16.51 3.85
CA ASN A 288 -6.15 -16.69 3.47
C ASN A 288 -6.34 -18.04 2.81
N SER A 289 -5.42 -18.51 1.98
CA SER A 289 -5.61 -19.75 1.22
C SER A 289 -4.32 -20.53 0.95
N GLN A 290 -4.49 -21.80 0.62
CA GLN A 290 -3.42 -22.67 0.16
C GLN A 290 -3.45 -22.85 -1.37
N GLY A 291 -2.32 -23.34 -1.91
CA GLY A 291 -2.19 -23.76 -3.30
C GLY A 291 -1.82 -22.64 -4.28
N ILE A 292 -1.70 -21.38 -3.84
CA ILE A 292 -1.24 -20.27 -4.70
C ILE A 292 0.28 -20.10 -4.56
N LEU A 293 0.77 -19.92 -3.34
CA LEU A 293 2.19 -19.70 -3.02
C LEU A 293 2.70 -20.80 -2.10
N ASP A 294 3.94 -21.22 -2.32
CA ASP A 294 4.64 -22.23 -1.52
C ASP A 294 5.77 -21.60 -0.68
N GLY A 295 6.22 -20.39 -1.03
CA GLY A 295 7.19 -19.59 -0.26
C GLY A 295 7.09 -18.10 -0.60
N LEU A 296 7.51 -17.23 0.32
CA LEU A 296 7.32 -15.78 0.23
C LEU A 296 8.66 -15.03 0.29
N ILE A 297 8.86 -14.10 -0.65
CA ILE A 297 9.95 -13.10 -0.61
C ILE A 297 9.29 -11.71 -0.59
N PRO A 298 8.70 -11.30 0.54
CA PRO A 298 8.16 -9.97 0.69
C PRO A 298 9.31 -8.97 0.83
N LEU A 299 9.26 -7.90 0.05
CA LEU A 299 10.26 -6.82 0.09
C LEU A 299 9.65 -5.58 0.76
N TYR A 300 10.34 -4.97 1.73
CA TYR A 300 9.84 -3.75 2.42
C TYR A 300 8.38 -3.85 2.87
N SER A 301 7.98 -5.01 3.38
CA SER A 301 6.58 -5.32 3.60
C SER A 301 6.01 -4.72 4.88
N TYR A 302 4.69 -4.58 4.88
CA TYR A 302 3.84 -4.47 6.06
C TYR A 302 3.07 -5.78 6.26
N PRO A 303 2.49 -6.02 7.45
CA PRO A 303 1.58 -7.14 7.65
C PRO A 303 0.33 -7.03 6.76
N ASP A 304 -0.30 -5.85 6.74
CA ASP A 304 -1.48 -5.52 5.94
C ASP A 304 -1.63 -4.00 5.80
N MET A 305 -2.54 -3.58 4.92
CA MET A 305 -2.75 -2.16 4.63
C MET A 305 -3.64 -1.47 5.67
N ILE A 306 -4.67 -2.13 6.19
CA ILE A 306 -5.67 -1.48 7.03
C ILE A 306 -5.05 -1.07 8.37
N THR A 307 -4.25 -1.94 8.98
CA THR A 307 -3.52 -1.60 10.21
C THR A 307 -2.43 -0.56 9.95
N GLN A 308 -1.77 -0.58 8.79
CA GLN A 308 -0.84 0.48 8.37
C GLN A 308 -1.53 1.85 8.29
N THR A 309 -2.76 1.91 7.76
CA THR A 309 -3.48 3.19 7.63
C THR A 309 -3.84 3.84 8.96
N THR A 310 -3.81 3.12 10.08
CA THR A 310 -4.14 3.67 11.41
C THR A 310 -3.27 4.86 11.78
N TYR A 311 -1.94 4.67 11.77
CA TYR A 311 -0.97 5.71 12.07
C TYR A 311 -0.68 6.61 10.86
N ALA A 312 -0.82 6.10 9.63
CA ALA A 312 -0.69 6.95 8.44
C ALA A 312 -1.76 8.06 8.41
N LEU A 313 -2.99 7.75 8.84
CA LEU A 313 -4.07 8.74 8.98
C LEU A 313 -3.89 9.65 10.21
N ASP A 314 -3.05 9.29 11.18
CA ASP A 314 -2.67 10.20 12.27
C ASP A 314 -1.66 11.27 11.82
N CYS A 315 -0.81 10.96 10.83
CA CYS A 315 0.25 11.85 10.38
C CYS A 315 -0.26 13.25 10.01
N ASP A 316 -1.33 13.33 9.22
CA ASP A 316 -1.87 14.63 8.82
C ASP A 316 -2.60 15.35 9.96
N LEU A 317 -3.15 14.62 10.94
CA LEU A 317 -3.68 15.24 12.17
C LEU A 317 -2.56 15.87 13.01
N LEU A 318 -1.44 15.16 13.17
CA LEU A 318 -0.26 15.62 13.89
C LEU A 318 0.39 16.82 13.19
N ASN A 319 0.60 16.72 11.87
CA ASN A 319 1.14 17.82 11.08
C ASN A 319 0.24 19.03 11.08
N ASN A 320 -1.08 18.84 11.00
CA ASN A 320 -2.03 19.92 11.16
C ASN A 320 -1.89 20.61 12.53
N TYR A 321 -1.78 19.84 13.61
CA TYR A 321 -1.56 20.39 14.94
C TYR A 321 -0.26 21.21 15.02
N PHE A 322 0.87 20.65 14.60
CA PHE A 322 2.17 21.34 14.67
C PHE A 322 2.20 22.62 13.82
N THR A 323 1.59 22.58 12.62
CA THR A 323 1.64 23.70 11.67
C THR A 323 0.62 24.80 12.01
N PHE A 324 -0.58 24.45 12.48
CA PHE A 324 -1.69 25.40 12.59
C PHE A 324 -2.25 25.60 14.00
N ARG A 325 -2.23 24.58 14.88
CA ARG A 325 -3.08 24.58 16.10
C ARG A 325 -2.32 24.70 17.42
N ALA A 326 -1.07 24.25 17.48
CA ALA A 326 -0.27 24.29 18.69
C ALA A 326 -0.17 25.71 19.27
N ASN A 327 -0.21 25.85 20.60
CA ASN A 327 0.00 27.15 21.25
C ASN A 327 1.42 27.66 20.96
N ASP A 328 2.44 26.81 21.16
CA ASP A 328 3.83 27.11 20.80
C ASP A 328 4.24 26.36 19.53
N ARG A 329 3.90 26.95 18.38
CA ARG A 329 4.33 26.41 17.07
C ARG A 329 5.84 26.47 16.86
N LYS A 330 6.56 27.34 17.58
CA LYS A 330 8.01 27.48 17.39
C LYS A 330 8.74 26.28 17.98
N ALA A 331 8.27 25.73 19.10
CA ALA A 331 8.83 24.51 19.67
C ALA A 331 8.82 23.34 18.68
N TRP A 332 7.78 23.22 17.85
CA TRP A 332 7.65 22.15 16.86
C TRP A 332 8.43 22.40 15.55
N ARG A 333 9.27 23.44 15.48
CA ARG A 333 10.26 23.58 14.40
C ARG A 333 11.47 22.68 14.59
N ASP A 334 11.68 22.18 15.82
CA ASP A 334 12.61 21.09 16.07
C ASP A 334 11.94 19.75 15.76
N TRP A 335 12.34 19.14 14.65
CA TRP A 335 11.80 17.87 14.16
C TRP A 335 12.17 16.70 15.05
N THR A 336 13.26 16.79 15.82
CA THR A 336 13.57 15.75 16.81
C THR A 336 12.49 15.69 17.91
N ARG A 337 11.85 16.80 18.25
CA ARG A 337 10.70 16.82 19.16
C ARG A 337 9.46 16.18 18.55
N ARG A 338 9.21 16.38 17.25
CA ARG A 338 8.09 15.73 16.55
C ARG A 338 8.23 14.21 16.55
N ARG A 339 9.46 13.71 16.38
CA ARG A 339 9.79 12.28 16.45
C ARG A 339 9.24 11.59 17.69
N HIS A 340 9.27 12.27 18.84
CA HIS A 340 8.78 11.72 20.10
C HIS A 340 7.25 11.54 20.13
N ILE A 341 6.50 12.28 19.33
CA ILE A 341 5.03 12.18 19.25
C ILE A 341 4.61 11.33 18.05
N GLU A 342 5.22 11.55 16.89
CA GLU A 342 4.95 10.80 15.66
C GLU A 342 5.42 9.36 15.77
N GLY A 343 6.44 9.08 16.60
CA GLY A 343 7.08 7.76 16.76
C GLY A 343 7.97 7.35 15.59
N MET A 344 7.66 7.84 14.40
CA MET A 344 8.44 7.69 13.16
C MET A 344 9.62 8.66 13.10
N ASN A 345 10.58 8.38 12.23
CA ASN A 345 11.78 9.20 12.13
C ASN A 345 11.46 10.63 11.64
N ALA A 346 12.20 11.60 12.18
CA ALA A 346 12.07 13.01 11.86
C ALA A 346 13.42 13.72 12.03
N ILE A 347 13.86 14.45 11.02
CA ILE A 347 15.23 14.95 10.88
C ILE A 347 15.21 16.47 10.62
N ASN A 348 15.97 17.22 11.42
CA ASN A 348 16.21 18.64 11.19
C ASN A 348 17.01 18.86 9.91
N ASP A 349 16.75 19.96 9.22
CA ASP A 349 17.42 20.37 7.96
C ASP A 349 17.25 19.39 6.79
N PHE A 350 16.41 18.36 6.92
CA PHE A 350 16.06 17.47 5.81
C PHE A 350 15.14 18.18 4.81
N PRO A 351 15.42 18.09 3.49
CA PRO A 351 14.64 18.80 2.48
C PRO A 351 13.20 18.29 2.38
N GLN A 352 12.26 19.23 2.24
CA GLN A 352 10.86 18.91 1.93
C GLN A 352 10.55 19.24 0.47
N ARG A 353 10.22 18.23 -0.35
CA ARG A 353 9.86 18.41 -1.76
C ARG A 353 8.73 19.42 -1.98
N ALA A 354 7.76 19.45 -1.05
CA ALA A 354 6.60 20.33 -1.09
C ALA A 354 6.61 21.40 0.03
N GLY A 355 7.78 21.71 0.60
CA GLY A 355 7.91 22.61 1.75
C GLY A 355 7.41 24.05 1.50
N PHE A 356 7.34 24.46 0.22
CA PHE A 356 6.79 25.77 -0.19
C PHE A 356 5.28 25.89 0.06
N LEU A 357 4.55 24.78 0.21
CA LEU A 357 3.10 24.80 0.48
C LEU A 357 2.78 25.35 1.86
N GLN A 358 3.64 25.10 2.86
CA GLN A 358 3.41 25.53 4.25
C GLN A 358 3.27 27.06 4.38
N PRO A 359 4.24 27.90 3.96
CA PRO A 359 4.13 29.34 4.11
C PRO A 359 2.94 29.92 3.34
N LEU A 360 2.60 29.36 2.17
CA LEU A 360 1.42 29.77 1.39
C LEU A 360 0.13 29.52 2.19
N ASN A 361 -0.04 28.32 2.73
CA ASN A 361 -1.24 27.93 3.48
C ASN A 361 -1.35 28.67 4.83
N GLN A 362 -0.22 28.92 5.51
CA GLN A 362 -0.18 29.72 6.73
C GLN A 362 -0.65 31.15 6.46
N LEU A 363 -0.16 31.78 5.39
CA LEU A 363 -0.57 33.12 5.00
C LEU A 363 -2.08 33.19 4.70
N MET A 364 -2.61 32.23 3.94
CA MET A 364 -4.04 32.12 3.63
C MET A 364 -4.90 31.93 4.88
N SER A 365 -4.37 31.24 5.88
CA SER A 365 -5.04 31.01 7.18
C SER A 365 -4.81 32.13 8.19
N GLY A 366 -4.22 33.27 7.78
CA GLY A 366 -3.99 34.43 8.65
C GLY A 366 -2.83 34.29 9.64
N PHE A 367 -1.90 33.36 9.39
CA PHE A 367 -0.73 33.13 10.24
C PHE A 367 0.55 33.74 9.65
N VAL A 368 1.54 34.01 10.52
CA VAL A 368 2.88 34.41 10.10
C VAL A 368 3.53 33.23 9.36
N PRO A 369 3.88 33.38 8.07
CA PRO A 369 4.41 32.28 7.27
C PRO A 369 5.81 31.87 7.75
N SER A 370 6.08 30.58 7.66
CA SER A 370 7.37 29.97 7.98
C SER A 370 7.64 28.81 7.04
N PHE A 371 8.89 28.67 6.62
CA PHE A 371 9.34 27.47 5.92
C PHE A 371 9.60 26.35 6.92
N PRO A 372 9.39 25.08 6.53
CA PRO A 372 9.81 23.94 7.34
C PRO A 372 11.34 23.81 7.32
N ASP A 373 11.94 23.64 8.51
CA ASP A 373 13.40 23.49 8.69
C ASP A 373 13.80 22.02 8.93
N GLY A 374 13.12 21.08 8.27
CA GLY A 374 13.32 19.65 8.43
C GLY A 374 12.14 18.86 7.91
N ASN A 375 12.11 17.55 8.12
CA ASN A 375 11.08 16.66 7.57
C ASN A 375 10.88 15.43 8.47
N SER A 376 9.78 14.71 8.27
CA SER A 376 9.54 13.41 8.90
C SER A 376 8.98 12.40 7.90
N GLU A 377 9.05 11.12 8.26
CA GLU A 377 8.43 10.04 7.48
C GLU A 377 6.92 10.30 7.27
N CYS A 378 6.24 10.83 8.29
CA CYS A 378 4.82 11.22 8.21
C CYS A 378 4.51 12.19 7.07
N ILE A 379 5.48 12.99 6.64
CA ILE A 379 5.33 13.90 5.51
C ILE A 379 5.95 13.27 4.26
N ASN A 380 7.23 12.93 4.31
CA ASN A 380 7.97 12.49 3.13
C ASN A 380 7.41 11.20 2.51
N GLY A 381 7.01 10.25 3.36
CA GLY A 381 6.45 8.97 2.95
C GLY A 381 4.94 8.97 2.72
N TYR A 382 4.20 9.83 3.43
CA TYR A 382 2.72 9.73 3.50
C TYR A 382 1.94 10.94 2.96
N PHE A 383 2.59 12.02 2.53
CA PHE A 383 1.92 13.23 2.02
C PHE A 383 0.84 12.92 0.97
N GLY A 384 -0.38 13.40 1.23
CA GLY A 384 -1.52 13.29 0.32
C GLY A 384 -2.21 11.92 0.28
N LEU A 385 -1.62 10.89 0.92
CA LEU A 385 -2.26 9.56 1.00
C LEU A 385 -3.49 9.57 1.89
N SER A 386 -3.51 10.36 2.97
CA SER A 386 -4.67 10.44 3.86
C SER A 386 -5.91 10.89 3.09
N THR A 387 -5.80 11.96 2.31
CA THR A 387 -6.86 12.45 1.45
C THR A 387 -7.25 11.39 0.41
N PHE A 388 -6.27 10.80 -0.27
CA PHE A 388 -6.56 9.83 -1.33
C PHE A 388 -7.27 8.56 -0.81
N ILE A 389 -6.91 8.08 0.38
CA ILE A 389 -7.46 6.85 0.98
C ILE A 389 -8.79 7.12 1.70
N ASN A 390 -8.91 8.25 2.40
CA ASN A 390 -9.96 8.50 3.39
C ASN A 390 -11.07 9.44 2.90
N ASN A 391 -10.78 10.38 2.00
CA ASN A 391 -11.73 11.42 1.61
C ASN A 391 -12.57 11.00 0.39
N PRO A 392 -13.86 10.66 0.56
CA PRO A 392 -14.72 10.18 -0.54
C PRO A 392 -14.96 11.23 -1.63
N ARG A 393 -14.59 12.50 -1.41
CA ARG A 393 -14.75 13.57 -2.39
C ARG A 393 -13.50 13.86 -3.21
N GLN A 394 -12.37 13.22 -2.91
CA GLN A 394 -11.11 13.61 -3.53
C GLN A 394 -11.00 13.18 -4.99
N GLY A 395 -11.30 11.91 -5.27
CA GLY A 395 -11.13 11.33 -6.60
C GLY A 395 -9.68 11.29 -7.07
N PHE A 396 -9.51 11.32 -8.39
CA PHE A 396 -8.21 11.29 -9.05
C PHE A 396 -7.86 12.67 -9.62
N LEU A 397 -6.59 13.06 -9.51
CA LEU A 397 -6.10 14.30 -10.14
C LEU A 397 -6.03 14.23 -11.66
N ARG A 398 -5.96 13.02 -12.23
CA ARG A 398 -5.98 12.81 -13.68
C ARG A 398 -7.42 12.61 -14.14
N ALA A 399 -7.74 13.11 -15.33
CA ALA A 399 -9.06 13.03 -15.96
C ALA A 399 -9.42 11.62 -16.48
N PHE A 400 -9.31 10.60 -15.63
CA PHE A 400 -9.73 9.23 -15.96
C PHE A 400 -11.25 9.08 -16.07
N PHE A 401 -12.01 10.03 -15.51
CA PHE A 401 -13.47 9.98 -15.40
C PHE A 401 -14.02 11.36 -15.75
N GLU A 402 -15.16 11.40 -16.44
CA GLU A 402 -15.90 12.64 -16.70
C GLU A 402 -16.38 13.30 -15.40
N ASP A 403 -16.57 14.63 -15.42
CA ASP A 403 -16.94 15.41 -14.23
C ASP A 403 -18.20 14.88 -13.54
N GLU A 404 -19.24 14.51 -14.31
CA GLU A 404 -20.48 13.91 -13.77
C GLU A 404 -20.23 12.57 -13.06
N VAL A 405 -19.27 11.78 -13.55
CA VAL A 405 -18.85 10.52 -12.93
C VAL A 405 -18.09 10.78 -11.64
N VAL A 406 -17.21 11.80 -11.63
CA VAL A 406 -16.47 12.23 -10.43
C VAL A 406 -17.42 12.67 -9.33
N GLU A 407 -18.39 13.52 -9.64
CA GLU A 407 -19.34 14.08 -8.67
C GLU A 407 -20.24 13.01 -8.02
N ARG A 408 -20.62 11.96 -8.76
CA ARG A 408 -21.53 10.90 -8.29
C ARG A 408 -20.85 9.74 -7.58
N THR A 409 -19.53 9.68 -7.62
CA THR A 409 -18.76 8.56 -7.07
C THR A 409 -18.14 8.94 -5.73
N ASN A 410 -18.16 8.00 -4.78
CA ASN A 410 -17.44 8.13 -3.52
C ASN A 410 -16.04 7.50 -3.68
N TRP A 411 -15.01 8.32 -3.57
CA TRP A 411 -13.62 7.95 -3.86
C TRP A 411 -12.84 7.71 -2.57
N SER A 412 -12.95 6.52 -1.99
CA SER A 412 -12.15 6.15 -0.83
C SER A 412 -11.85 4.66 -0.84
N TYR A 413 -10.82 4.24 -0.10
CA TYR A 413 -10.59 2.82 0.14
C TYR A 413 -11.79 2.16 0.83
N TRP A 414 -12.45 2.88 1.74
CA TRP A 414 -13.65 2.38 2.41
C TRP A 414 -14.75 2.05 1.40
N GLN A 415 -14.89 2.85 0.34
CA GLN A 415 -15.82 2.58 -0.75
C GLN A 415 -15.37 1.38 -1.61
N ASP A 416 -14.07 1.19 -1.86
CA ASP A 416 -13.52 0.00 -2.52
C ASP A 416 -13.93 -1.29 -1.82
N MET A 417 -14.00 -1.22 -0.49
CA MET A 417 -14.35 -2.34 0.38
C MET A 417 -15.82 -2.37 0.80
N ALA A 418 -16.69 -1.51 0.27
CA ALA A 418 -18.08 -1.41 0.72
C ALA A 418 -18.87 -2.72 0.63
N ASN A 419 -18.57 -3.57 -0.37
CA ASN A 419 -19.19 -4.90 -0.50
C ASN A 419 -18.78 -5.86 0.62
N VAL A 420 -17.61 -5.66 1.22
CA VAL A 420 -17.11 -6.44 2.36
C VAL A 420 -17.54 -5.75 3.65
N PHE A 421 -17.08 -4.54 3.92
CA PHE A 421 -17.28 -3.85 5.20
C PHE A 421 -18.74 -3.43 5.41
N GLY A 422 -19.48 -3.15 4.34
CA GLY A 422 -20.80 -2.56 4.36
C GLY A 422 -20.74 -1.04 4.23
N THR A 423 -21.92 -0.42 4.20
CA THR A 423 -22.10 1.03 4.11
C THR A 423 -22.86 1.58 5.30
N ASP A 424 -22.71 2.88 5.55
CA ASP A 424 -23.59 3.61 6.46
C ASP A 424 -24.94 3.93 5.80
N GLN A 425 -25.79 4.68 6.51
CA GLN A 425 -27.12 5.09 6.04
C GLN A 425 -27.07 6.06 4.84
N SER A 426 -25.92 6.69 4.58
CA SER A 426 -25.69 7.57 3.44
C SER A 426 -25.08 6.86 2.23
N GLY A 427 -24.86 5.54 2.33
CA GLY A 427 -24.24 4.73 1.27
C GLY A 427 -22.71 4.86 1.20
N LEU A 428 -22.07 5.43 2.22
CA LEU A 428 -20.61 5.56 2.31
C LEU A 428 -20.03 4.30 2.94
N GLY A 429 -18.93 3.78 2.40
CA GLY A 429 -18.22 2.63 2.96
C GLY A 429 -17.80 2.83 4.41
N LEU A 430 -17.99 1.81 5.26
CA LEU A 430 -17.63 1.88 6.68
C LEU A 430 -16.11 1.90 6.87
N SER A 431 -15.62 2.82 7.70
CA SER A 431 -14.20 2.97 8.03
C SER A 431 -13.82 2.18 9.29
N THR A 432 -12.61 1.62 9.30
CA THR A 432 -12.00 0.98 10.47
C THR A 432 -11.15 1.95 11.30
N TRP A 433 -10.91 3.16 10.81
CA TRP A 433 -10.04 4.11 11.52
C TRP A 433 -10.74 4.68 12.76
N ASP A 434 -10.04 4.71 13.89
CA ASP A 434 -10.54 5.21 15.17
C ASP A 434 -9.43 5.99 15.88
N ASN A 435 -9.78 7.04 16.62
CA ASN A 435 -8.84 7.67 17.55
C ASN A 435 -9.46 8.12 18.88
N GLU A 436 -10.57 7.50 19.29
CA GLU A 436 -11.15 7.77 20.59
C GLU A 436 -10.29 7.15 21.70
N GLY A 437 -10.03 7.90 22.78
CA GLY A 437 -9.24 7.42 23.91
C GLY A 437 -7.72 7.35 23.68
N VAL A 438 -7.25 7.64 22.46
CA VAL A 438 -5.83 7.65 22.11
C VAL A 438 -5.14 8.87 22.74
N GLN A 439 -4.06 8.60 23.48
CA GLN A 439 -3.26 9.59 24.19
C GLN A 439 -1.98 9.91 23.42
N TYR A 440 -2.08 10.74 22.38
CA TYR A 440 -0.94 11.07 21.52
C TYR A 440 0.20 11.68 22.34
N GLY A 441 1.42 11.13 22.21
CA GLY A 441 2.61 11.57 22.95
C GLY A 441 2.69 11.11 24.41
N LEU A 442 1.93 10.09 24.83
CA LEU A 442 1.97 9.57 26.21
C LEU A 442 3.37 9.08 26.61
N GLU A 443 4.04 8.31 25.74
CA GLU A 443 5.40 7.83 26.03
C GLU A 443 6.41 8.98 26.07
N ALA A 444 6.25 9.99 25.21
CA ALA A 444 7.05 11.21 25.27
C ALA A 444 6.86 12.00 26.57
N LEU A 445 5.64 12.03 27.10
CA LEU A 445 5.33 12.65 28.40
C LEU A 445 6.00 11.88 29.55
N LYS A 446 5.87 10.54 29.55
CA LYS A 446 6.52 9.67 30.56
C LYS A 446 8.05 9.81 30.53
N ALA A 447 8.62 9.95 29.34
CA ALA A 447 10.04 10.17 29.13
C ALA A 447 10.50 11.63 29.35
N GLN A 448 9.60 12.54 29.78
CA GLN A 448 9.87 13.96 30.00
C GLN A 448 10.40 14.71 28.75
N GLN A 449 10.09 14.20 27.55
CA GLN A 449 10.45 14.81 26.27
C GLN A 449 9.48 15.94 25.89
N ILE A 450 8.25 15.88 26.40
CA ILE A 450 7.25 16.94 26.35
C ILE A 450 6.71 17.23 27.74
N THR A 451 6.27 18.46 27.96
CA THR A 451 5.64 18.89 29.21
C THR A 451 4.19 18.42 29.29
N MET A 452 3.64 18.36 30.51
CA MET A 452 2.21 18.11 30.72
C MET A 452 1.34 19.15 29.98
N ALA A 453 1.76 20.42 29.93
CA ALA A 453 1.03 21.46 29.23
C ALA A 453 0.99 21.22 27.71
N GLU A 454 2.10 20.78 27.10
CA GLU A 454 2.15 20.41 25.68
C GLU A 454 1.31 19.16 25.39
N PHE A 455 1.33 18.16 26.28
CA PHE A 455 0.52 16.95 26.14
C PHE A 455 -0.99 17.26 26.17
N ILE A 456 -1.42 18.16 27.08
CA ILE A 456 -2.81 18.63 27.16
C ILE A 456 -3.17 19.47 25.93
N ASP A 457 -2.31 20.38 25.47
CA ASP A 457 -2.55 21.20 24.28
C ASP A 457 -2.73 20.34 23.02
N LEU A 458 -1.84 19.35 22.84
CA LEU A 458 -1.89 18.37 21.77
C LEU A 458 -3.23 17.64 21.77
N ASN A 459 -3.57 17.00 22.88
CA ASN A 459 -4.75 16.13 22.92
C ASN A 459 -6.08 16.89 22.94
N LYS A 460 -6.09 18.17 23.31
CA LYS A 460 -7.24 19.06 23.11
C LYS A 460 -7.47 19.41 21.64
N LYS A 461 -6.41 19.57 20.83
CA LYS A 461 -6.52 20.26 19.52
C LYS A 461 -6.27 19.39 18.29
N ILE A 462 -5.63 18.24 18.44
CA ILE A 462 -5.34 17.33 17.33
C ILE A 462 -6.62 16.84 16.63
N GLY A 463 -7.70 16.58 17.39
CA GLY A 463 -9.00 16.17 16.85
C GLY A 463 -9.00 14.81 16.15
N GLY A 464 -9.94 14.62 15.22
CA GLY A 464 -10.02 13.48 14.30
C GLY A 464 -10.53 13.91 12.93
N TRP A 465 -10.60 12.95 12.00
CA TRP A 465 -11.22 13.16 10.69
C TRP A 465 -12.74 13.38 10.84
N LYS A 466 -13.28 14.37 10.12
CA LYS A 466 -14.73 14.61 10.07
C LYS A 466 -15.46 13.35 9.55
N PRO A 467 -16.75 13.17 9.89
CA PRO A 467 -17.59 12.16 9.23
C PRO A 467 -17.50 12.28 7.69
N GLN A 468 -17.45 11.15 6.99
CA GLN A 468 -17.22 11.11 5.54
C GLN A 468 -18.21 11.96 4.73
N ASN A 469 -19.47 12.06 5.18
CA ASN A 469 -20.50 12.90 4.53
C ASN A 469 -20.28 14.41 4.71
N GLN A 470 -19.38 14.82 5.61
CA GLN A 470 -19.00 16.23 5.86
C GLN A 470 -17.62 16.58 5.25
N MET A 471 -16.90 15.59 4.71
CA MET A 471 -15.64 15.83 4.03
C MET A 471 -15.87 16.54 2.69
N GLN A 472 -14.92 17.41 2.36
CA GLN A 472 -14.91 18.21 1.13
C GLN A 472 -13.64 17.88 0.35
N GLN A 473 -13.69 18.02 -0.98
CA GLN A 473 -12.52 17.86 -1.83
C GLN A 473 -11.41 18.83 -1.40
N GLU A 474 -10.14 18.44 -1.58
CA GLU A 474 -9.01 19.36 -1.38
C GLU A 474 -8.99 20.39 -2.50
N GLU A 475 -8.77 21.65 -2.14
CA GLU A 475 -8.51 22.73 -3.09
C GLU A 475 -7.08 22.60 -3.62
N ILE A 476 -6.95 22.10 -4.86
CA ILE A 476 -5.66 21.89 -5.53
C ILE A 476 -5.67 22.65 -6.85
N VAL A 477 -4.74 23.58 -7.04
CA VAL A 477 -4.55 24.29 -8.31
C VAL A 477 -3.34 23.73 -9.05
N LEU A 478 -3.46 23.64 -10.38
CA LEU A 478 -2.44 23.02 -11.26
C LEU A 478 -1.85 24.04 -12.26
N PRO A 479 -1.33 25.20 -11.83
CA PRO A 479 -0.82 26.22 -12.75
C PRO A 479 0.39 25.77 -13.59
N PHE A 480 1.08 24.70 -13.16
CA PHE A 480 2.21 24.09 -13.87
C PHE A 480 1.93 22.62 -14.26
N GLY A 481 0.65 22.28 -14.44
CA GLY A 481 0.19 20.92 -14.71
C GLY A 481 0.29 19.97 -13.51
N HIS A 482 0.06 18.68 -13.73
CA HIS A 482 0.00 17.66 -12.67
C HIS A 482 1.35 17.35 -11.98
N LYS A 483 2.46 17.90 -12.48
CA LYS A 483 3.80 17.63 -11.93
C LYS A 483 4.10 18.44 -10.67
N VAL A 484 3.49 19.62 -10.53
CA VAL A 484 3.66 20.51 -9.37
C VAL A 484 2.29 21.02 -8.91
N PRO A 485 1.47 20.15 -8.29
CA PRO A 485 0.18 20.56 -7.74
C PRO A 485 0.39 21.49 -6.54
N ILE A 486 -0.37 22.58 -6.48
CA ILE A 486 -0.37 23.49 -5.35
C ILE A 486 -1.61 23.21 -4.51
N TRP A 487 -1.40 22.62 -3.33
CA TRP A 487 -2.46 22.36 -2.36
C TRP A 487 -2.72 23.62 -1.53
N LEU A 488 -3.93 24.16 -1.61
CA LEU A 488 -4.41 25.30 -0.83
C LEU A 488 -5.06 24.89 0.50
N THR A 489 -5.21 23.57 0.69
CA THR A 489 -5.82 22.92 1.85
C THR A 489 -4.82 21.94 2.47
N LEU A 490 -3.67 22.46 2.90
CA LEU A 490 -2.59 21.61 3.41
C LEU A 490 -3.02 20.77 4.62
N TRP A 491 -2.63 19.49 4.61
CA TRP A 491 -2.96 18.47 5.64
C TRP A 491 -4.46 18.18 5.78
N GLY A 492 -5.28 18.50 4.77
CA GLY A 492 -6.73 18.34 4.86
C GLY A 492 -7.33 19.12 6.02
N ASN A 493 -6.78 20.30 6.35
CA ASN A 493 -7.14 21.06 7.55
C ASN A 493 -8.65 21.28 7.72
N HIS A 494 -9.36 21.53 6.61
CA HIS A 494 -10.81 21.72 6.57
C HIS A 494 -11.60 20.42 6.77
N ASN A 495 -10.97 19.26 6.59
CA ASN A 495 -11.53 17.93 6.80
C ASN A 495 -11.25 17.35 8.21
N ILE A 496 -10.54 18.09 9.05
CA ILE A 496 -10.26 17.72 10.45
C ILE A 496 -11.22 18.47 11.38
N THR A 497 -11.73 17.81 12.42
CA THR A 497 -12.56 18.43 13.45
C THR A 497 -11.78 19.53 14.18
N THR A 498 -12.42 20.66 14.45
CA THR A 498 -11.82 21.78 15.20
C THR A 498 -12.29 21.77 16.65
N PRO A 499 -11.56 22.45 17.57
CA PRO A 499 -12.03 22.65 18.94
C PRO A 499 -13.46 23.21 19.00
N ASP A 500 -14.28 22.60 19.84
CA ASP A 500 -15.65 23.05 20.15
C ASP A 500 -15.64 24.24 21.14
N ASP A 501 -16.82 24.60 21.66
CA ASP A 501 -16.96 25.68 22.66
C ASP A 501 -16.22 25.40 23.98
N ASN A 502 -15.86 24.13 24.25
CA ASN A 502 -15.04 23.73 25.39
C ASN A 502 -13.53 23.74 25.07
N GLY A 503 -13.15 24.12 23.84
CA GLY A 503 -11.78 24.13 23.36
C GLY A 503 -11.23 22.71 23.11
N ILE A 504 -12.09 21.72 22.85
CA ILE A 504 -11.71 20.33 22.61
C ILE A 504 -12.18 19.90 21.23
N ALA A 505 -11.26 19.42 20.41
CA ALA A 505 -11.56 18.91 19.09
C ALA A 505 -12.12 17.47 19.20
N PRO A 506 -13.34 17.20 18.69
CA PRO A 506 -13.93 15.86 18.73
C PRO A 506 -13.04 14.77 18.10
N ARG A 507 -13.20 13.53 18.56
CA ARG A 507 -12.51 12.35 18.02
C ARG A 507 -13.41 11.56 17.08
N HIS A 508 -12.81 10.70 16.28
CA HIS A 508 -13.52 9.85 15.33
C HIS A 508 -13.67 8.44 15.90
N SER A 509 -14.88 7.91 15.86
CA SER A 509 -15.14 6.51 16.19
C SER A 509 -15.19 5.64 14.94
N GLY A 510 -14.33 4.63 14.87
CA GLY A 510 -14.35 3.62 13.81
C GLY A 510 -15.51 2.62 13.96
N SER A 511 -15.82 1.90 12.89
CA SER A 511 -16.91 0.90 12.85
C SER A 511 -16.43 -0.47 13.30
N LEU A 512 -16.95 -0.96 14.43
CA LEU A 512 -16.71 -2.33 14.90
C LEU A 512 -17.14 -3.38 13.87
N ALA A 513 -18.25 -3.16 13.18
CA ALA A 513 -18.73 -4.07 12.14
C ALA A 513 -17.75 -4.15 10.94
N ALA A 514 -17.12 -3.02 10.57
CA ALA A 514 -16.10 -3.03 9.52
C ALA A 514 -14.83 -3.74 9.99
N MET A 515 -14.38 -3.48 11.22
CA MET A 515 -13.19 -4.12 11.81
C MET A 515 -13.37 -5.64 11.89
N GLU A 516 -14.52 -6.12 12.39
CA GLU A 516 -14.82 -7.55 12.48
C GLU A 516 -14.75 -8.21 11.10
N LYS A 517 -15.39 -7.60 10.09
CA LYS A 517 -15.35 -8.12 8.72
C LYS A 517 -13.95 -8.04 8.10
N ALA A 518 -13.16 -7.01 8.40
CA ALA A 518 -11.77 -6.90 7.94
C ALA A 518 -10.92 -8.07 8.44
N TYR A 519 -11.10 -8.45 9.71
CA TYR A 519 -10.48 -9.66 10.26
C TYR A 519 -10.96 -10.92 9.54
N ARG A 520 -12.27 -11.18 9.53
CA ARG A 520 -12.81 -12.46 9.02
C ARG A 520 -12.53 -12.67 7.54
N SER A 521 -12.63 -11.61 6.73
CA SER A 521 -12.38 -11.66 5.29
C SER A 521 -10.89 -11.71 4.91
N GLY A 522 -9.98 -11.72 5.90
CA GLY A 522 -8.54 -11.83 5.66
C GLY A 522 -7.91 -10.59 5.06
N GLN A 523 -8.46 -9.40 5.37
CA GLN A 523 -7.82 -8.12 5.04
C GLN A 523 -6.82 -7.69 6.12
N VAL A 524 -6.88 -8.32 7.30
CA VAL A 524 -5.94 -8.15 8.41
C VAL A 524 -5.05 -9.38 8.49
N PHE A 525 -3.74 -9.17 8.59
CA PHE A 525 -2.81 -10.26 8.83
C PHE A 525 -2.84 -10.61 10.32
N ILE A 526 -3.41 -11.77 10.64
CA ILE A 526 -3.55 -12.30 12.00
C ILE A 526 -2.40 -13.24 12.39
N GLY A 527 -1.36 -13.37 11.57
CA GLY A 527 -0.18 -14.18 11.88
C GLY A 527 -0.24 -15.63 11.43
N LYS A 528 -1.35 -16.10 10.84
CA LYS A 528 -1.57 -17.51 10.49
C LYS A 528 -0.97 -17.87 9.13
N VAL A 529 0.36 -18.04 9.06
CA VAL A 529 1.08 -18.49 7.84
C VAL A 529 2.06 -19.60 8.19
N ASP A 530 2.01 -20.68 7.40
CA ASP A 530 2.82 -21.88 7.61
C ASP A 530 3.60 -22.29 6.35
N ILE A 531 4.25 -21.32 5.71
CA ILE A 531 5.17 -21.53 4.58
C ILE A 531 6.46 -20.72 4.79
N PRO A 532 7.59 -21.07 4.13
CA PRO A 532 8.82 -20.30 4.17
C PRO A 532 8.67 -18.80 3.84
N ILE A 533 9.30 -17.93 4.63
CA ILE A 533 9.29 -16.47 4.41
C ILE A 533 10.70 -15.91 4.58
N ILE A 534 11.18 -15.18 3.56
CA ILE A 534 12.37 -14.32 3.65
C ILE A 534 11.94 -12.87 3.41
N ASP A 535 11.70 -12.14 4.51
CA ASP A 535 11.36 -10.71 4.50
C ASP A 535 12.65 -9.89 4.35
N ALA A 536 12.88 -9.36 3.16
CA ALA A 536 14.09 -8.63 2.82
C ALA A 536 13.81 -7.15 2.60
N ARG A 537 14.63 -6.27 3.17
CA ARG A 537 14.49 -4.83 3.00
C ARG A 537 15.83 -4.12 3.03
N HIS A 538 15.88 -2.97 2.37
CA HIS A 538 16.90 -1.97 2.70
C HIS A 538 16.47 -1.19 3.95
N TYR A 539 17.46 -0.66 4.67
CA TYR A 539 17.25 0.32 5.72
C TYR A 539 17.06 1.72 5.12
N LEU A 540 15.85 2.28 5.22
CA LEU A 540 15.48 3.55 4.58
C LEU A 540 15.04 4.65 5.56
N GLU A 541 15.21 4.43 6.87
CA GLU A 541 14.83 5.42 7.90
C GLU A 541 15.52 6.77 7.71
N ASN A 542 16.77 6.77 7.21
CA ASN A 542 17.53 7.99 6.95
C ASN A 542 17.03 8.79 5.74
N GLU A 543 16.25 8.14 4.87
CA GLU A 543 15.63 8.76 3.69
C GLU A 543 14.20 9.23 3.99
N LEU A 544 13.72 9.02 5.23
CA LEU A 544 12.33 9.28 5.66
C LEU A 544 11.32 8.60 4.73
N ASP A 545 11.67 7.41 4.24
CA ASP A 545 10.81 6.62 3.38
C ASP A 545 9.71 5.95 4.21
N MET A 546 8.53 5.77 3.64
CA MET A 546 7.40 5.15 4.34
C MET A 546 7.70 3.73 4.84
N HIS A 547 8.64 3.02 4.19
CA HIS A 547 8.97 1.63 4.49
C HIS A 547 9.89 1.49 5.71
N HIS A 548 9.39 1.89 6.88
CA HIS A 548 10.11 1.74 8.12
C HIS A 548 10.41 0.28 8.48
N MET A 549 11.55 0.09 9.14
CA MET A 549 12.12 -1.21 9.50
C MET A 549 11.20 -2.01 10.42
N SER A 550 10.49 -1.36 11.34
CA SER A 550 9.63 -1.98 12.35
C SER A 550 8.52 -2.84 11.76
N ALA A 551 8.09 -2.58 10.52
CA ALA A 551 6.99 -3.29 9.89
C ALA A 551 7.23 -4.81 9.72
N SER A 552 8.47 -5.27 9.52
CA SER A 552 8.79 -6.72 9.52
C SER A 552 8.50 -7.39 10.86
N PHE A 553 8.74 -6.66 11.94
CA PHE A 553 8.64 -7.18 13.30
C PHE A 553 7.20 -7.18 13.79
N TYR A 554 6.33 -6.34 13.21
CA TYR A 554 4.88 -6.44 13.40
C TYR A 554 4.39 -7.81 12.92
N THR A 555 4.81 -8.24 11.73
CA THR A 555 4.51 -9.58 11.19
C THR A 555 5.01 -10.68 12.15
N ARG A 556 6.27 -10.59 12.61
CA ARG A 556 6.86 -11.56 13.55
C ARG A 556 6.06 -11.67 14.86
N LEU A 557 5.67 -10.53 15.43
CA LEU A 557 4.88 -10.47 16.67
C LEU A 557 3.51 -11.13 16.47
N ARG A 558 2.84 -10.83 15.35
CA ARG A 558 1.53 -11.44 15.05
C ARG A 558 1.65 -12.94 14.80
N MET A 559 2.67 -13.41 14.08
CA MET A 559 2.93 -14.85 13.92
C MET A 559 3.17 -15.54 15.26
N SER A 560 3.94 -14.89 16.15
CA SER A 560 4.21 -15.42 17.50
C SER A 560 2.95 -15.52 18.36
N ALA A 561 1.97 -14.64 18.14
CA ALA A 561 0.69 -14.65 18.84
C ALA A 561 -0.33 -15.65 18.27
N ALA A 562 -0.12 -16.17 17.05
CA ALA A 562 -1.14 -16.87 16.27
C ALA A 562 -1.00 -18.40 16.21
N ASP A 563 -0.36 -19.03 17.20
CA ASP A 563 0.03 -20.45 17.21
C ASP A 563 0.79 -20.89 15.94
N SER A 564 1.33 -19.94 15.18
CA SER A 564 2.19 -20.18 14.02
C SER A 564 3.64 -20.22 14.45
N ASN A 565 4.52 -20.85 13.66
CA ASN A 565 5.92 -20.91 14.01
C ASN A 565 6.66 -19.64 13.53
N PRO A 566 7.06 -18.70 14.41
CA PRO A 566 7.78 -17.50 13.99
C PRO A 566 9.13 -17.79 13.33
N GLU A 567 9.68 -19.00 13.49
CA GLU A 567 10.90 -19.45 12.80
C GLU A 567 10.70 -19.69 11.30
N ASN A 568 9.45 -19.69 10.82
CA ASN A 568 9.13 -19.70 9.39
C ASN A 568 9.47 -18.36 8.71
N GLN A 569 9.69 -17.29 9.48
CA GLN A 569 10.11 -16.00 8.96
C GLN A 569 11.60 -15.75 9.24
N VAL A 570 12.31 -15.29 8.21
CA VAL A 570 13.67 -14.74 8.32
C VAL A 570 13.65 -13.30 7.84
N ILE A 571 14.21 -12.39 8.64
CA ILE A 571 14.25 -10.95 8.37
C ILE A 571 15.66 -10.55 7.98
N TRP A 572 15.81 -9.95 6.80
CA TRP A 572 17.06 -9.43 6.27
C TRP A 572 16.98 -7.92 6.10
N VAL A 573 17.93 -7.20 6.70
CA VAL A 573 18.04 -5.74 6.58
C VAL A 573 19.39 -5.37 5.97
N ALA A 574 19.37 -4.83 4.76
CA ALA A 574 20.58 -4.45 4.04
C ALA A 574 20.74 -2.93 3.97
N HIS A 575 21.96 -2.46 3.76
CA HIS A 575 22.16 -1.09 3.29
C HIS A 575 21.51 -0.87 1.92
N GLN A 576 21.05 0.36 1.63
CA GLN A 576 20.39 0.71 0.36
C GLN A 576 21.22 0.46 -0.91
N ALA A 577 22.54 0.31 -0.77
CA ALA A 577 23.47 0.04 -1.87
C ALA A 577 23.56 -1.46 -2.24
N PHE A 578 23.07 -2.36 -1.39
CA PHE A 578 23.14 -3.80 -1.60
C PHE A 578 21.74 -4.41 -1.70
N ASN A 579 21.45 -5.08 -2.82
CA ASN A 579 20.19 -5.77 -3.05
C ASN A 579 20.31 -7.27 -2.70
N PRO A 580 19.70 -7.75 -1.60
CA PRO A 580 19.80 -9.15 -1.18
C PRO A 580 18.86 -10.11 -1.94
N THR A 581 18.10 -9.62 -2.93
CA THR A 581 17.02 -10.41 -3.57
C THR A 581 17.53 -11.67 -4.28
N GLN A 582 18.68 -11.60 -4.95
CA GLN A 582 19.26 -12.78 -5.61
C GLN A 582 19.58 -13.88 -4.60
N LEU A 583 20.25 -13.52 -3.51
CA LEU A 583 20.56 -14.45 -2.42
C LEU A 583 19.28 -15.00 -1.76
N ALA A 584 18.22 -14.18 -1.65
CA ALA A 584 16.94 -14.62 -1.12
C ALA A 584 16.30 -15.70 -1.99
N PHE A 585 16.36 -15.59 -3.32
CA PHE A 585 15.89 -16.65 -4.22
C PHE A 585 16.68 -17.94 -4.07
N GLU A 586 18.01 -17.86 -3.98
CA GLU A 586 18.87 -19.04 -3.79
C GLU A 586 18.53 -19.77 -2.49
N LYS A 587 18.34 -19.03 -1.39
CA LYS A 587 17.98 -19.60 -0.10
C LYS A 587 16.53 -20.08 -0.01
N MET A 588 15.62 -19.43 -0.72
CA MET A 588 14.24 -19.89 -0.83
C MET A 588 14.14 -21.20 -1.64
N ASP A 589 14.90 -21.33 -2.74
CA ASP A 589 14.98 -22.59 -3.51
C ASP A 589 15.48 -23.74 -2.63
N GLU A 590 16.58 -23.54 -1.90
CA GLU A 590 17.12 -24.54 -0.96
C GLU A 590 16.06 -24.98 0.07
N TRP A 591 15.35 -24.03 0.67
CA TRP A 591 14.34 -24.31 1.69
C TRP A 591 13.14 -25.09 1.13
N LEU A 592 12.60 -24.67 -0.02
CA LEU A 592 11.45 -25.32 -0.65
C LEU A 592 11.81 -26.72 -1.16
N LEU A 593 13.01 -26.92 -1.69
CA LEU A 593 13.47 -28.25 -2.10
C LEU A 593 13.69 -29.19 -0.92
N ASN A 594 14.15 -28.69 0.24
CA ASN A 594 14.23 -29.50 1.46
C ASN A 594 12.85 -30.01 1.90
N LEU A 595 11.84 -29.12 1.91
CA LEU A 595 10.45 -29.49 2.21
C LEU A 595 9.91 -30.53 1.23
N LYS A 596 10.20 -30.36 -0.06
CA LYS A 596 9.76 -31.30 -1.08
C LYS A 596 10.44 -32.67 -0.97
N ALA A 597 11.72 -32.69 -0.64
CA ALA A 597 12.48 -33.93 -0.46
C ALA A 597 12.09 -34.67 0.83
N GLN A 598 11.66 -33.94 1.86
CA GLN A 598 11.27 -34.49 3.17
C GLN A 598 9.93 -33.90 3.64
N PRO A 599 8.78 -34.39 3.13
CA PRO A 599 7.46 -33.82 3.41
C PRO A 599 7.01 -33.88 4.88
N ASN A 600 7.69 -34.67 5.72
CA ASN A 600 7.38 -34.80 7.15
C ASN A 600 8.11 -33.74 8.02
N LEU A 601 9.02 -32.95 7.45
CA LEU A 601 9.66 -31.86 8.18
C LEU A 601 8.68 -30.70 8.39
N SER A 602 8.76 -30.06 9.54
CA SER A 602 8.14 -28.75 9.71
C SER A 602 8.84 -27.72 8.82
N VAL A 603 8.16 -26.62 8.49
CA VAL A 603 8.74 -25.50 7.74
C VAL A 603 10.03 -25.02 8.41
N ALA A 604 10.01 -24.82 9.73
CA ALA A 604 11.18 -24.39 10.49
C ALA A 604 12.34 -25.41 10.46
N ASP A 605 12.05 -26.72 10.51
CA ASP A 605 13.10 -27.76 10.49
C ASP A 605 13.72 -27.94 9.11
N ALA A 606 12.97 -27.66 8.04
CA ALA A 606 13.48 -27.70 6.67
C ALA A 606 14.33 -26.46 6.30
N LYS A 607 14.33 -25.43 7.15
CA LYS A 607 15.07 -24.18 6.95
C LYS A 607 16.58 -24.46 6.86
N PRO A 608 17.29 -23.95 5.84
CA PRO A 608 18.75 -24.08 5.77
C PRO A 608 19.42 -23.56 7.05
N LYS A 609 20.37 -24.30 7.61
CA LYS A 609 21.06 -23.90 8.86
C LYS A 609 21.84 -22.59 8.73
N THR A 610 22.22 -22.22 7.51
CA THR A 610 22.88 -20.95 7.19
C THR A 610 21.91 -19.77 7.06
N LEU A 611 20.60 -20.02 7.07
CA LEU A 611 19.57 -19.01 6.86
C LEU A 611 19.02 -18.55 8.22
N ALA A 612 19.40 -17.34 8.61
CA ALA A 612 18.99 -16.69 9.85
C ALA A 612 18.73 -15.19 9.65
N ASP A 613 18.10 -14.55 10.64
CA ASP A 613 17.93 -13.10 10.68
C ASP A 613 19.31 -12.44 10.57
N THR A 614 19.47 -11.50 9.62
CA THR A 614 20.80 -11.00 9.20
C THR A 614 20.74 -9.53 8.78
N CYS A 615 21.81 -8.76 9.06
CA CYS A 615 21.98 -7.44 8.46
C CYS A 615 23.27 -7.33 7.64
N PHE A 616 23.20 -6.55 6.55
CA PHE A 616 24.26 -6.43 5.54
C PHE A 616 24.73 -4.98 5.37
N ASP A 617 26.03 -4.80 5.14
CA ASP A 617 26.62 -3.51 4.84
C ASP A 617 26.46 -3.09 3.36
N GLU A 618 27.09 -1.97 3.00
CA GLU A 618 27.09 -1.40 1.64
C GLU A 618 27.68 -2.34 0.58
N GLN A 619 28.60 -3.22 0.96
CA GLN A 619 29.29 -4.15 0.07
C GLN A 619 28.63 -5.55 0.09
N GLY A 620 27.50 -5.69 0.79
CA GLY A 620 26.80 -6.96 0.96
C GLY A 620 27.49 -7.93 1.92
N GLN A 621 28.45 -7.47 2.73
CA GLN A 621 29.02 -8.28 3.79
C GLN A 621 28.08 -8.34 4.98
N VAL A 622 28.05 -9.50 5.65
CA VAL A 622 27.26 -9.69 6.86
C VAL A 622 27.88 -8.89 8.01
N ILE A 623 27.09 -7.98 8.58
CA ILE A 623 27.46 -7.24 9.79
C ILE A 623 27.26 -8.14 11.01
N ASP A 624 26.10 -8.78 11.11
CA ASP A 624 25.79 -9.79 12.12
C ASP A 624 24.63 -10.69 11.66
N SER A 625 24.54 -11.90 12.22
CA SER A 625 23.50 -12.88 11.91
C SER A 625 23.15 -13.74 13.13
N GLY A 626 21.85 -13.95 13.38
CA GLY A 626 21.36 -14.79 14.47
C GLY A 626 20.07 -14.29 15.12
N LYS A 627 19.55 -15.04 16.10
CA LYS A 627 18.21 -14.77 16.69
C LYS A 627 18.11 -13.45 17.46
N ALA A 628 19.22 -12.98 18.03
CA ALA A 628 19.23 -11.82 18.92
C ALA A 628 19.68 -10.53 18.23
N VAL A 629 20.08 -10.58 16.95
CA VAL A 629 20.76 -9.45 16.30
C VAL A 629 19.84 -8.25 16.12
N PHE A 630 18.53 -8.47 16.00
CA PHE A 630 17.50 -7.43 15.93
C PHE A 630 16.75 -7.17 17.24
N ASN A 631 17.22 -7.69 18.38
CA ASN A 631 16.60 -7.37 19.67
C ASN A 631 16.61 -5.86 19.96
N GLY A 632 15.64 -5.38 20.73
CA GLY A 632 15.55 -3.99 21.14
C GLY A 632 14.25 -3.67 21.88
N ILE A 633 13.81 -2.42 21.78
CA ILE A 633 12.62 -1.91 22.50
C ILE A 633 11.35 -2.68 22.10
N TRP A 634 11.21 -3.05 20.83
CA TRP A 634 10.01 -3.71 20.29
C TRP A 634 9.70 -5.08 20.91
N ASN A 635 10.73 -5.77 21.45
CA ASN A 635 10.59 -7.05 22.13
C ASN A 635 11.08 -7.03 23.59
N ASN A 636 11.38 -5.84 24.14
CA ASN A 636 11.85 -5.68 25.52
C ASN A 636 13.12 -6.50 25.84
N HIS A 637 14.06 -6.59 24.90
CA HIS A 637 15.36 -7.23 25.09
C HIS A 637 16.52 -6.23 24.93
N GLN A 638 17.70 -6.62 25.41
CA GLN A 638 18.92 -5.86 25.17
C GLN A 638 19.14 -5.67 23.67
N GLN A 639 19.45 -4.44 23.27
CA GLN A 639 19.64 -4.06 21.88
C GLN A 639 20.72 -4.93 21.20
N GLY A 640 20.36 -5.55 20.08
CA GLY A 640 21.26 -6.37 19.27
C GLY A 640 22.12 -5.54 18.31
N THR A 641 23.16 -6.17 17.74
CA THR A 641 24.14 -5.51 16.85
C THR A 641 23.47 -4.88 15.62
N CYS A 642 22.53 -5.59 14.98
CA CYS A 642 21.85 -5.08 13.80
C CYS A 642 20.92 -3.92 14.15
N THR A 643 20.16 -3.98 15.25
CA THR A 643 19.35 -2.84 15.71
C THR A 643 20.23 -1.64 16.09
N ALA A 644 21.42 -1.86 16.64
CA ALA A 644 22.35 -0.79 16.94
C ALA A 644 22.89 -0.10 15.67
N ARG A 645 23.14 -0.88 14.62
CA ARG A 645 23.58 -0.35 13.32
C ARG A 645 22.46 0.33 12.54
N TYR A 646 21.26 -0.23 12.63
CA TYR A 646 20.05 0.16 11.93
C TYR A 646 18.91 0.39 12.94
N PRO A 647 18.86 1.56 13.60
CA PRO A 647 17.86 1.87 14.62
C PRO A 647 16.42 1.77 14.11
N MET A 648 15.53 1.25 14.96
CA MET A 648 14.13 1.10 14.65
C MET A 648 13.29 2.22 15.29
N PHE A 649 12.40 2.81 14.50
CA PHE A 649 11.41 3.79 14.96
C PHE A 649 10.03 3.13 15.11
N SER A 650 9.15 3.77 15.88
CA SER A 650 7.81 3.27 16.21
C SER A 650 6.74 3.97 15.35
N THR A 651 5.52 4.09 15.87
CA THR A 651 4.42 4.86 15.26
C THR A 651 3.75 5.76 16.28
N SER A 652 2.85 6.62 15.83
CA SER A 652 2.03 7.50 16.68
C SER A 652 1.22 6.71 17.71
N ARG A 653 0.76 5.51 17.33
CA ARG A 653 -0.01 4.61 18.19
C ARG A 653 0.85 3.98 19.28
N ILE A 654 2.08 3.56 18.94
CA ILE A 654 3.03 3.05 19.93
C ILE A 654 3.46 4.17 20.89
N GLN A 655 3.67 5.39 20.40
CA GLN A 655 3.94 6.56 21.27
C GLN A 655 2.74 6.98 22.12
N ALA A 656 1.53 6.51 21.79
CA ALA A 656 0.34 6.64 22.62
C ALA A 656 0.15 5.50 23.64
N GLY A 657 1.07 4.52 23.67
CA GLY A 657 1.07 3.39 24.60
C GLY A 657 0.59 2.07 24.00
N ALA A 658 0.29 2.00 22.69
CA ALA A 658 -0.13 0.76 22.03
C ALA A 658 1.03 -0.25 21.91
N ASN A 659 0.67 -1.50 21.63
CA ASN A 659 1.63 -2.58 21.41
C ASN A 659 2.43 -2.39 20.09
N TRP A 660 3.56 -3.08 19.97
CA TRP A 660 4.37 -3.09 18.75
C TRP A 660 3.79 -3.96 17.63
N ALA A 661 2.80 -4.82 17.85
CA ALA A 661 2.15 -5.57 16.76
C ALA A 661 1.30 -4.67 15.84
N GLY A 662 0.92 -3.49 16.34
CA GLY A 662 0.24 -2.45 15.56
C GLY A 662 -1.11 -2.91 15.03
N ASP A 663 -1.82 -3.77 15.75
CA ASP A 663 -3.03 -4.46 15.32
C ASP A 663 -4.31 -3.98 16.02
N ILE A 664 -4.23 -2.89 16.78
CA ILE A 664 -5.37 -2.29 17.48
C ILE A 664 -5.92 -1.12 16.67
N PHE A 665 -7.10 -1.32 16.08
CA PHE A 665 -7.89 -0.26 15.45
C PHE A 665 -8.59 0.57 16.52
N LYS A 666 -9.40 -0.08 17.36
CA LYS A 666 -10.21 0.52 18.42
C LYS A 666 -9.94 -0.19 19.74
N CYS A 667 -9.41 0.57 20.69
CA CYS A 667 -9.06 0.10 22.02
C CYS A 667 -10.30 0.00 22.93
N HIS A 668 -10.27 -0.94 23.88
CA HIS A 668 -11.13 -0.84 25.06
C HIS A 668 -10.77 0.42 25.85
N LYS A 669 -11.74 1.03 26.54
CA LYS A 669 -11.53 2.28 27.30
C LYS A 669 -11.68 2.04 28.80
N ILE A 670 -10.81 2.67 29.57
CA ILE A 670 -10.86 2.73 31.03
C ILE A 670 -10.91 4.19 31.51
N SER A 671 -11.46 4.42 32.70
CA SER A 671 -11.47 5.76 33.28
C SER A 671 -10.05 6.30 33.52
N ILE A 672 -9.87 7.62 33.59
CA ILE A 672 -8.55 8.23 33.85
C ILE A 672 -8.00 7.78 35.21
N GLU A 673 -8.88 7.64 36.21
CA GLU A 673 -8.51 7.15 37.53
C GLU A 673 -8.08 5.69 37.53
N GLU A 674 -8.75 4.84 36.75
CA GLU A 674 -8.32 3.45 36.58
C GLU A 674 -7.00 3.38 35.82
N ALA A 675 -6.80 4.19 34.78
CA ALA A 675 -5.53 4.30 34.08
C ALA A 675 -4.39 4.73 35.02
N LEU A 676 -4.65 5.70 35.92
CA LEU A 676 -3.72 6.11 36.96
C LEU A 676 -3.42 4.96 37.93
N ALA A 677 -4.44 4.24 38.41
CA ALA A 677 -4.28 3.10 39.31
C ALA A 677 -3.51 1.93 38.67
N LYS A 678 -3.66 1.74 37.34
CA LYS A 678 -2.91 0.77 36.54
C LYS A 678 -1.50 1.24 36.17
N GLY A 679 -1.09 2.45 36.55
CA GLY A 679 0.24 2.99 36.29
C GLY A 679 0.49 3.43 34.85
N VAL A 680 -0.56 3.70 34.07
CA VAL A 680 -0.45 4.12 32.65
C VAL A 680 0.42 5.37 32.48
N TYR A 681 0.37 6.28 33.44
CA TYR A 681 1.14 7.54 33.42
C TYR A 681 2.55 7.43 34.02
N GLY A 682 2.98 6.25 34.50
CA GLY A 682 4.26 6.07 35.18
C GLY A 682 4.40 7.02 36.38
N ASP A 683 5.54 7.71 36.47
CA ASP A 683 5.86 8.66 37.54
C ASP A 683 5.28 10.07 37.31
N VAL A 684 4.51 10.28 36.24
CA VAL A 684 3.97 11.61 35.89
C VAL A 684 2.77 11.95 36.79
N ASP A 685 2.87 13.04 37.55
CA ASP A 685 1.76 13.55 38.35
C ASP A 685 0.71 14.26 37.47
N ILE A 686 -0.43 13.59 37.29
CA ILE A 686 -1.57 14.09 36.53
C ILE A 686 -2.67 14.72 37.41
N SER A 687 -2.50 14.75 38.74
CA SER A 687 -3.55 15.12 39.70
C SER A 687 -4.15 16.51 39.41
N THR A 688 -3.29 17.47 39.06
CA THR A 688 -3.69 18.84 38.71
C THR A 688 -4.42 18.96 37.37
N GLN A 689 -4.30 17.96 36.49
CA GLN A 689 -4.91 17.93 35.16
C GLN A 689 -6.08 16.95 35.06
N LEU A 690 -6.42 16.23 36.14
CA LEU A 690 -7.42 15.16 36.11
C LEU A 690 -8.77 15.61 35.52
N THR A 691 -9.26 16.79 35.93
CA THR A 691 -10.50 17.37 35.39
C THR A 691 -10.39 17.64 33.89
N THR A 692 -9.26 18.19 33.43
CA THR A 692 -9.04 18.48 32.02
C THR A 692 -8.91 17.20 31.19
N LEU A 693 -8.21 16.19 31.69
CA LEU A 693 -8.12 14.88 31.03
C LEU A 693 -9.49 14.22 30.88
N LYS A 694 -10.36 14.30 31.89
CA LYS A 694 -11.74 13.81 31.80
C LYS A 694 -12.58 14.57 30.77
N GLN A 695 -12.32 15.86 30.57
CA GLN A 695 -13.00 16.62 29.51
C GLN A 695 -12.51 16.20 28.12
N ILE A 696 -11.20 15.98 27.96
CA ILE A 696 -10.61 15.51 26.68
C ILE A 696 -11.08 14.10 26.34
N TYR A 697 -11.17 13.23 27.37
CA TYR A 697 -11.50 11.82 27.25
C TYR A 697 -12.76 11.46 28.05
N PRO A 698 -13.94 11.96 27.65
CA PRO A 698 -15.18 11.76 28.41
C PRO A 698 -15.59 10.28 28.50
N GLN A 699 -15.16 9.47 27.54
CA GLN A 699 -15.40 8.02 27.51
C GLN A 699 -14.23 7.19 28.08
N GLY A 700 -13.21 7.83 28.65
CA GLY A 700 -11.98 7.19 29.09
C GLY A 700 -10.89 7.11 28.02
N VAL A 701 -9.74 6.56 28.42
CA VAL A 701 -8.53 6.39 27.60
C VAL A 701 -8.31 4.92 27.26
N CYS A 702 -7.52 4.65 26.22
CA CYS A 702 -7.24 3.30 25.78
C CYS A 702 -6.60 2.43 26.87
N ASP A 703 -7.15 1.23 27.06
CA ASP A 703 -6.55 0.10 27.77
C ASP A 703 -5.91 -0.86 26.76
N TYR A 704 -4.62 -0.68 26.52
CA TYR A 704 -3.84 -1.51 25.60
C TYR A 704 -3.43 -2.88 26.19
N SER A 705 -3.87 -3.22 27.41
CA SER A 705 -3.77 -4.60 27.91
C SER A 705 -4.81 -5.55 27.29
N GLN A 706 -5.83 -4.98 26.66
CA GLN A 706 -6.87 -5.73 25.95
C GLN A 706 -6.56 -5.81 24.45
N SER A 707 -7.13 -6.81 23.79
CA SER A 707 -7.09 -6.91 22.33
C SER A 707 -7.89 -5.79 21.66
N ASP A 708 -7.78 -5.68 20.34
CA ASP A 708 -8.67 -4.84 19.55
C ASP A 708 -10.15 -5.18 19.80
N MET A 709 -11.00 -4.18 20.02
CA MET A 709 -12.44 -4.39 20.24
C MET A 709 -13.14 -4.98 19.02
N GLY A 710 -12.61 -4.72 17.82
CA GLY A 710 -13.13 -5.22 16.57
C GLY A 710 -12.66 -6.64 16.23
N ARG A 711 -11.74 -7.23 17.01
CA ARG A 711 -11.27 -8.60 16.80
C ARG A 711 -12.34 -9.61 17.24
N PRO A 712 -12.83 -10.49 16.34
CA PRO A 712 -13.74 -11.55 16.74
C PRO A 712 -13.07 -12.55 17.70
N GLN A 713 -13.83 -12.96 18.73
CA GLN A 713 -13.35 -13.86 19.80
C GLN A 713 -13.16 -15.32 19.34
N ASP A 714 -13.69 -15.69 18.19
CA ASP A 714 -13.69 -17.05 17.62
C ASP A 714 -12.67 -17.22 16.48
N LEU A 715 -11.68 -16.34 16.38
CA LEU A 715 -10.64 -16.41 15.36
C LEU A 715 -9.51 -17.38 15.67
N ASP A 716 -9.36 -17.77 16.93
CA ASP A 716 -8.22 -18.56 17.41
C ASP A 716 -8.33 -20.04 17.01
#